data_AF-A0A2S7Y9R2-F1
#
_entry.id   AF-A0A2S7Y9R2-F1
#
_cell.length_a   1.000
_cell.length_b   1.000
_cell.length_c   1.000
_cell.angle_alpha   90.00
_cell.angle_beta   90.00
_cell.angle_gamma   90.00
#
_symmetry.space_group_name_H-M   'P 1'
#
loop_
_entity.id
_entity.type
_entity.pdbx_description
1 polymer ?
#
loop_
_entity_poly.entity_id
_entity_poly.type
_entity_poly.pdbx_seq_one_letter_code
_entity_poly.pdbx_strand_id
1 'polypeptide(L)'
;MAEMQETLGGEPFPPLADVAGVAAEAPSPKIKGRQRLLRGIQRISSSPSLTNLRRGRSASSPYHGGSRTSLSCVSLAGVPPQTPLRYGTPQPSPLVRSDTPDSEFPFHDCVEQQRGVRTVRVIPTSRPSTALLPADLRAQTKIVSKPPFPFWDNMPQEIRIAIFAHLEPRELVRVSRVSKTFYKFCFDGQLWTSFNASEFYQNIPADSLARIIVAAGPFIKDLNLRGCVQVEHYRRTEAIVKACKNLINATLEGCRNFQKTTLHNLIESNENLVHLNLTGLYAVSNRACQIVADSCPQLESFNVSWCQKVDAKGIKLVVDSCKRLKDLRAGEVKGFDNLETAESIFRTNNLERLVLSGCADLSDEALRIMMHGVDPEIDILTNRPIVSPRNLRHLDISRCAHLTSAGVRAIGYATPQLQGLQLSGCKTLTDAALEPILASTPRLTHLELEDLGQLTNSLLSEHLVKAPCAASLEHLSLSNCEDIGDTGVLPVMQTCTKLRSCDLDNTRISDLVLAEAAATVAKRSTRSTHPNPPNVTLSLVVYDCHHVTWAGVREVLFRNAQMKAKSVGITYPSETISLKCFYGFQMTVDEHQKRVLRGDFLAASRLERKWADHMQASEEAGAVGAGHRRRRRRARETHALHLDEEDGVIGRRRARTMGSCSVM
;
A
#
# COMPACT_ATOMS: atom_id res chain seq x y z
N MET A 1 -32.00 -81.42 18.79
CA MET A 1 -31.39 -81.70 17.47
C MET A 1 -30.27 -80.69 17.33
N ALA A 2 -29.01 -81.06 17.59
CA ALA A 2 -28.15 -81.99 16.83
C ALA A 2 -27.63 -81.33 15.54
N GLU A 3 -26.35 -81.39 15.16
CA GLU A 3 -25.10 -81.82 15.83
C GLU A 3 -23.91 -81.50 14.90
N MET A 4 -22.75 -81.04 15.44
CA MET A 4 -21.37 -81.16 14.88
C MET A 4 -21.11 -80.61 13.43
N GLN A 5 -19.90 -80.48 12.85
CA GLN A 5 -18.47 -80.72 13.20
C GLN A 5 -17.68 -79.39 12.93
N GLU A 6 -16.53 -79.02 13.52
CA GLU A 6 -15.16 -79.59 13.46
C GLU A 6 -14.66 -79.84 12.01
N THR A 7 -13.42 -79.55 11.57
CA THR A 7 -12.06 -79.41 12.16
C THR A 7 -11.25 -78.30 11.40
N LEU A 8 -9.99 -77.89 11.66
CA LEU A 8 -9.04 -77.81 12.82
C LEU A 8 -7.84 -76.88 12.43
N GLY A 9 -7.09 -76.37 13.42
CA GLY A 9 -5.68 -75.89 13.28
C GLY A 9 -5.44 -74.39 13.07
N GLY A 10 -4.50 -73.72 13.76
CA GLY A 10 -3.74 -74.15 14.95
C GLY A 10 -2.47 -73.34 15.26
N GLU A 11 -2.49 -72.59 16.38
CA GLU A 11 -1.40 -72.37 17.38
C GLU A 11 -0.03 -71.74 16.96
N PRO A 12 0.78 -71.13 17.89
CA PRO A 12 0.48 -70.59 19.23
C PRO A 12 1.11 -69.18 19.54
N PHE A 13 0.81 -68.66 20.75
CA PHE A 13 1.56 -67.61 21.50
C PHE A 13 2.65 -68.29 22.41
N PRO A 14 3.36 -67.67 23.41
CA PRO A 14 3.47 -66.28 23.94
C PRO A 14 4.97 -65.80 23.86
N PRO A 15 5.67 -65.07 24.77
CA PRO A 15 5.31 -64.36 26.03
C PRO A 15 5.91 -62.93 26.23
N LEU A 16 5.82 -62.48 27.49
CA LEU A 16 6.11 -61.18 28.12
C LEU A 16 7.58 -60.93 28.55
N ALA A 17 7.99 -59.65 28.67
CA ALA A 17 8.53 -58.97 29.89
C ALA A 17 9.45 -57.75 29.57
N ASP A 18 9.69 -56.72 30.41
CA ASP A 18 8.88 -55.98 31.42
C ASP A 18 9.68 -54.69 31.89
N VAL A 19 9.05 -53.80 32.67
CA VAL A 19 9.64 -52.76 33.59
C VAL A 19 10.13 -51.37 33.06
N ALA A 20 9.67 -50.32 33.79
CA ALA A 20 10.17 -48.92 33.94
C ALA A 20 10.06 -47.91 32.76
N GLY A 21 9.92 -46.59 32.99
CA GLY A 21 9.80 -45.82 34.25
C GLY A 21 9.65 -44.29 34.01
N VAL A 22 9.15 -43.52 34.99
CA VAL A 22 8.70 -42.10 34.79
C VAL A 22 9.49 -41.06 35.62
N ALA A 23 10.00 -40.01 34.97
CA ALA A 23 10.20 -38.62 35.44
C ALA A 23 10.91 -37.82 34.30
N ALA A 24 10.63 -36.57 33.91
CA ALA A 24 10.16 -35.34 34.58
C ALA A 24 11.27 -34.50 35.25
N GLU A 25 11.78 -33.47 34.55
CA GLU A 25 12.57 -32.37 35.17
C GLU A 25 12.46 -31.06 34.37
N ALA A 26 12.83 -29.93 34.99
CA ALA A 26 12.61 -28.56 34.50
C ALA A 26 13.84 -27.63 34.78
N PRO A 27 13.79 -26.29 34.61
CA PRO A 27 14.88 -25.54 33.95
C PRO A 27 16.06 -25.10 34.85
N SER A 28 17.22 -24.85 34.20
CA SER A 28 18.42 -24.25 34.83
C SER A 28 19.12 -23.22 33.89
N PRO A 29 20.05 -22.36 34.39
CA PRO A 29 20.10 -20.95 33.94
C PRO A 29 21.40 -20.45 33.26
N LYS A 30 21.38 -19.16 32.84
CA LYS A 30 22.48 -18.41 32.21
C LYS A 30 23.60 -18.02 33.21
N ILE A 31 24.88 -18.27 32.87
CA ILE A 31 26.05 -17.62 33.50
C ILE A 31 27.06 -17.15 32.42
N LYS A 32 27.83 -16.09 32.71
CA LYS A 32 28.85 -15.48 31.83
C LYS A 32 30.26 -16.02 32.17
N GLY A 33 31.14 -16.15 31.18
CA GLY A 33 32.57 -16.41 31.39
C GLY A 33 33.46 -15.97 30.23
N ARG A 34 34.65 -15.44 30.52
CA ARG A 34 35.72 -15.11 29.54
C ARG A 34 37.00 -15.85 29.94
N GLN A 35 37.70 -16.48 28.98
CA GLN A 35 39.07 -16.16 28.55
C GLN A 35 39.79 -17.33 27.83
N ARG A 36 40.46 -16.98 26.73
CA ARG A 36 41.79 -17.45 26.24
C ARG A 36 42.16 -18.94 26.34
N LEU A 37 42.56 -19.52 25.19
CA LEU A 37 43.98 -19.52 24.80
C LEU A 37 44.19 -19.82 23.31
N LEU A 38 45.37 -19.44 22.79
CA LEU A 38 45.80 -19.57 21.39
C LEU A 38 46.93 -20.60 21.28
N ARG A 39 46.87 -21.50 20.29
CA ARG A 39 48.05 -22.17 19.70
C ARG A 39 47.79 -22.42 18.21
N GLY A 40 48.79 -22.20 17.35
CA GLY A 40 48.61 -22.38 15.89
C GLY A 40 49.55 -21.62 14.95
N ILE A 41 50.69 -21.09 15.40
CA ILE A 41 51.70 -20.48 14.50
C ILE A 41 53.09 -20.97 14.89
N GLN A 42 53.76 -21.69 13.98
CA GLN A 42 55.17 -21.52 13.58
C GLN A 42 55.63 -22.68 12.70
N ARG A 43 56.17 -22.37 11.50
CA ARG A 43 57.55 -22.69 11.11
C ARG A 43 57.93 -21.93 9.83
N ILE A 44 59.24 -21.83 9.60
CA ILE A 44 59.89 -20.94 8.63
C ILE A 44 60.75 -21.78 7.67
N SER A 45 60.79 -21.41 6.39
CA SER A 45 61.98 -21.15 5.55
C SER A 45 61.57 -21.19 4.05
N SER A 46 62.33 -20.66 3.08
CA SER A 46 63.63 -19.95 3.09
C SER A 46 63.70 -18.98 1.88
N SER A 47 64.56 -17.98 1.96
CA SER A 47 64.95 -17.13 0.81
C SER A 47 65.96 -17.85 -0.10
N PRO A 48 66.14 -17.35 -1.34
CA PRO A 48 67.50 -16.94 -1.72
C PRO A 48 67.55 -15.49 -2.24
N SER A 49 68.77 -14.95 -2.32
CA SER A 49 69.04 -13.54 -2.68
C SER A 49 70.22 -13.44 -3.64
N LEU A 50 70.06 -12.73 -4.77
CA LEU A 50 71.19 -12.31 -5.60
C LEU A 50 71.05 -10.89 -6.17
N THR A 51 72.22 -10.32 -6.40
CA THR A 51 72.61 -8.91 -6.60
C THR A 51 72.17 -8.21 -7.90
N ASN A 52 71.94 -6.90 -7.79
CA ASN A 52 72.38 -5.80 -8.68
C ASN A 52 72.31 -5.95 -10.22
N LEU A 53 71.68 -4.95 -10.87
CA LEU A 53 72.41 -4.06 -11.82
C LEU A 53 71.66 -2.74 -12.13
N ARG A 54 72.43 -1.69 -12.45
CA ARG A 54 71.95 -0.36 -12.89
C ARG A 54 71.86 -0.30 -14.42
N ARG A 55 70.75 0.23 -14.96
CA ARG A 55 70.73 1.38 -15.89
C ARG A 55 69.30 1.77 -16.26
N GLY A 56 69.11 3.05 -16.58
CA GLY A 56 67.95 3.55 -17.30
C GLY A 56 68.39 4.33 -18.54
N ARG A 57 67.49 4.47 -19.52
CA ARG A 57 67.55 5.47 -20.58
C ARG A 57 66.15 5.70 -21.17
N SER A 58 65.98 6.81 -21.87
CA SER A 58 64.69 7.37 -22.28
C SER A 58 64.47 7.29 -23.80
N ALA A 59 63.31 7.78 -24.26
CA ALA A 59 62.84 7.85 -25.65
C ALA A 59 62.36 6.50 -26.24
N SER A 60 61.50 6.48 -27.26
CA SER A 60 60.93 7.58 -28.07
C SER A 60 59.43 7.39 -28.39
N SER A 61 58.77 8.47 -28.82
CA SER A 61 57.51 8.43 -29.58
C SER A 61 57.82 8.36 -31.08
N PRO A 62 56.88 7.89 -31.92
CA PRO A 62 56.40 8.81 -32.96
C PRO A 62 54.88 8.80 -33.24
N TYR A 63 54.38 9.96 -33.67
CA TYR A 63 53.52 10.28 -34.85
C TYR A 63 52.70 9.15 -35.52
N HIS A 64 51.49 9.34 -36.06
CA HIS A 64 50.61 10.51 -36.33
C HIS A 64 49.16 9.99 -36.58
N GLY A 65 48.07 10.74 -36.76
CA GLY A 65 47.74 12.18 -36.76
C GLY A 65 46.24 12.34 -36.36
N GLY A 66 45.66 13.52 -36.08
CA GLY A 66 45.39 14.62 -37.03
C GLY A 66 43.98 14.44 -37.66
N SER A 67 43.06 15.39 -37.75
CA SER A 67 43.00 16.83 -37.41
C SER A 67 41.49 17.20 -37.17
N ARG A 68 41.01 18.38 -36.76
CA ARG A 68 41.57 19.75 -36.78
C ARG A 68 40.79 20.65 -35.79
N THR A 69 41.44 21.65 -35.20
CA THR A 69 40.81 22.72 -34.41
C THR A 69 41.34 24.09 -34.84
N SER A 70 40.51 25.13 -34.81
CA SER A 70 40.99 26.52 -34.90
C SER A 70 39.98 27.52 -34.34
N LEU A 71 40.38 28.24 -33.30
CA LEU A 71 39.84 29.55 -32.90
C LEU A 71 40.86 30.61 -33.31
N SER A 72 40.42 31.78 -33.79
CA SER A 72 40.87 33.09 -33.28
C SER A 72 40.27 34.29 -34.05
N CYS A 73 40.33 35.44 -33.40
CA CYS A 73 39.72 36.73 -33.72
C CYS A 73 40.41 37.58 -34.81
N VAL A 74 39.64 38.50 -35.39
CA VAL A 74 40.09 39.83 -35.86
C VAL A 74 39.05 40.87 -35.40
N SER A 75 39.44 42.14 -35.23
CA SER A 75 38.57 43.27 -34.91
C SER A 75 38.94 44.49 -35.74
N LEU A 76 37.97 45.33 -36.11
CA LEU A 76 38.16 46.75 -36.47
C LEU A 76 36.79 47.48 -36.52
N ALA A 77 36.80 48.81 -36.62
CA ALA A 77 35.64 49.68 -36.35
C ALA A 77 35.22 50.56 -37.55
N GLY A 78 34.02 51.13 -37.47
CA GLY A 78 33.47 52.13 -38.41
C GLY A 78 32.22 52.82 -37.81
N VAL A 79 31.98 54.08 -38.18
CA VAL A 79 30.87 54.91 -37.65
C VAL A 79 30.12 55.61 -38.83
N PRO A 80 29.10 56.47 -38.61
CA PRO A 80 27.74 56.32 -39.14
C PRO A 80 27.52 57.06 -40.49
N PRO A 81 26.27 57.24 -41.02
CA PRO A 81 25.47 58.39 -40.55
C PRO A 81 23.91 58.35 -40.74
N GLN A 82 23.26 59.35 -40.14
CA GLN A 82 21.93 59.97 -40.43
C GLN A 82 20.59 59.27 -40.06
N THR A 83 19.63 60.13 -39.69
CA THR A 83 18.21 59.89 -39.35
C THR A 83 17.30 60.53 -40.41
N PRO A 84 15.96 60.34 -40.40
CA PRO A 84 15.12 61.40 -39.79
C PRO A 84 13.71 61.00 -39.23
N LEU A 85 13.27 61.70 -38.17
CA LEU A 85 11.86 62.01 -37.77
C LEU A 85 10.94 60.81 -37.33
N ARG A 86 9.85 60.98 -36.56
CA ARG A 86 9.10 62.18 -36.08
C ARG A 86 8.39 61.93 -34.71
N TYR A 87 8.13 62.99 -33.93
CA TYR A 87 7.18 63.05 -32.77
C TYR A 87 5.74 63.40 -33.28
N GLY A 88 4.62 63.35 -32.53
CA GLY A 88 4.38 63.13 -31.08
C GLY A 88 2.87 63.12 -30.67
N THR A 89 2.59 63.44 -29.40
CA THR A 89 1.32 63.40 -28.58
C THR A 89 0.33 64.60 -28.78
N PRO A 90 -0.77 64.85 -27.99
CA PRO A 90 -1.63 64.06 -27.03
C PRO A 90 -3.20 64.26 -27.09
N GLN A 91 -4.00 63.35 -26.44
CA GLN A 91 -5.36 63.56 -25.81
C GLN A 91 -6.56 64.12 -26.66
N PRO A 92 -7.84 64.24 -26.19
CA PRO A 92 -8.50 63.89 -24.90
C PRO A 92 -9.79 62.99 -25.02
N SER A 93 -10.66 62.96 -24.00
CA SER A 93 -12.01 62.32 -23.89
C SER A 93 -13.14 63.19 -24.54
N PRO A 94 -14.50 62.91 -24.51
CA PRO A 94 -15.33 62.16 -23.53
C PRO A 94 -16.64 61.41 -24.00
N LEU A 95 -17.39 60.85 -23.02
CA LEU A 95 -18.87 60.68 -22.86
C LEU A 95 -19.80 60.14 -23.98
N VAL A 96 -20.74 59.23 -23.60
CA VAL A 96 -22.21 59.23 -23.95
C VAL A 96 -22.98 58.14 -23.13
N ARG A 97 -24.33 58.15 -23.14
CA ARG A 97 -25.27 57.21 -22.45
C ARG A 97 -26.02 56.31 -23.49
N SER A 98 -26.95 55.39 -23.20
CA SER A 98 -27.80 55.03 -22.02
C SER A 98 -28.02 53.49 -21.96
N ASP A 99 -29.03 52.82 -21.37
CA ASP A 99 -30.36 53.19 -20.80
C ASP A 99 -30.91 52.19 -19.73
N THR A 100 -32.23 52.06 -19.61
CA THR A 100 -33.07 51.39 -18.58
C THR A 100 -33.81 50.14 -19.14
N PRO A 101 -34.60 49.31 -18.37
CA PRO A 101 -35.15 49.50 -17.02
C PRO A 101 -35.11 48.29 -16.03
N ASP A 102 -35.84 48.41 -14.92
CA ASP A 102 -35.73 47.69 -13.63
C ASP A 102 -36.46 46.34 -13.49
N SER A 103 -36.05 45.53 -12.50
CA SER A 103 -36.98 44.84 -11.55
C SER A 103 -36.27 44.16 -10.34
N GLU A 104 -36.24 44.88 -9.22
CA GLU A 104 -36.41 44.45 -7.81
C GLU A 104 -35.60 43.33 -7.09
N PHE A 105 -35.30 43.66 -5.82
CA PHE A 105 -35.01 42.82 -4.62
C PHE A 105 -33.62 42.14 -4.46
N PRO A 106 -33.13 41.96 -3.20
CA PRO A 106 -31.76 42.33 -2.88
C PRO A 106 -30.90 41.25 -2.20
N PHE A 107 -29.58 41.39 -2.32
CA PHE A 107 -28.59 40.68 -1.51
C PHE A 107 -27.54 41.63 -0.92
N HIS A 108 -26.96 41.23 0.22
CA HIS A 108 -26.06 42.07 1.02
C HIS A 108 -24.66 42.22 0.41
N ASP A 109 -24.08 43.41 0.56
CA ASP A 109 -22.69 43.73 0.18
C ASP A 109 -21.64 42.85 0.86
N CYS A 110 -20.58 42.57 0.11
CA CYS A 110 -19.33 42.01 0.62
C CYS A 110 -18.16 42.65 -0.14
N VAL A 111 -17.34 43.44 0.56
CA VAL A 111 -16.08 43.99 0.01
C VAL A 111 -14.95 43.84 1.03
N GLU A 112 -13.82 43.34 0.54
CA GLU A 112 -12.60 43.07 1.28
C GLU A 112 -11.89 44.36 1.76
N GLN A 113 -11.11 44.28 2.84
CA GLN A 113 -9.98 45.18 3.05
C GLN A 113 -8.70 44.44 3.46
N GLN A 114 -7.56 45.04 3.08
CA GLN A 114 -6.31 44.34 2.84
C GLN A 114 -5.48 44.06 4.11
N ARG A 115 -4.69 42.98 4.08
CA ARG A 115 -3.73 42.63 5.14
C ARG A 115 -2.48 43.52 5.12
N GLY A 116 -2.37 44.46 6.06
CA GLY A 116 -1.13 45.21 6.31
C GLY A 116 -0.19 44.49 7.29
N VAL A 117 0.88 43.86 6.80
CA VAL A 117 1.92 43.25 7.66
C VAL A 117 2.83 44.34 8.24
N ARG A 118 2.99 44.39 9.57
CA ARG A 118 4.04 45.18 10.24
C ARG A 118 4.95 44.28 11.07
N THR A 119 6.25 44.36 10.76
CA THR A 119 7.32 43.65 11.47
C THR A 119 7.68 44.36 12.77
N VAL A 120 7.91 43.59 13.84
CA VAL A 120 8.35 44.12 15.14
C VAL A 120 9.85 44.40 15.08
N ARG A 121 10.26 45.64 15.30
CA ARG A 121 11.67 46.01 15.57
C ARG A 121 11.95 46.00 17.07
N VAL A 122 13.01 45.32 17.47
CA VAL A 122 13.60 45.43 18.82
C VAL A 122 14.68 46.51 18.80
N ILE A 123 14.64 47.43 19.78
CA ILE A 123 15.62 48.51 19.99
C ILE A 123 15.95 48.55 21.50
N PRO A 124 17.22 48.73 21.92
CA PRO A 124 17.68 48.37 23.27
C PRO A 124 17.56 49.48 24.33
N THR A 125 17.93 49.10 25.56
CA THR A 125 17.88 49.87 26.82
C THR A 125 18.73 51.14 26.86
N SER A 126 18.16 52.23 27.38
CA SER A 126 18.89 53.24 28.18
C SER A 126 17.92 53.99 29.13
N ARG A 127 18.46 54.77 30.08
CA ARG A 127 17.74 55.25 31.28
C ARG A 127 16.97 56.57 31.05
N PRO A 128 15.80 56.78 31.70
CA PRO A 128 15.26 58.11 31.96
C PRO A 128 15.90 58.73 33.21
N SER A 129 16.13 60.05 33.21
CA SER A 129 16.47 60.81 34.41
C SER A 129 15.22 61.38 35.09
N THR A 130 15.30 61.63 36.40
CA THR A 130 14.20 62.07 37.25
C THR A 130 13.75 63.51 37.03
N ALA A 131 12.43 63.73 37.06
CA ALA A 131 11.80 64.94 37.57
C ALA A 131 10.56 64.55 38.39
N LEU A 132 10.38 65.15 39.58
CA LEU A 132 9.25 64.89 40.47
C LEU A 132 8.23 66.03 40.38
N LEU A 133 6.94 65.68 40.37
CA LEU A 133 5.82 66.61 40.58
C LEU A 133 4.81 65.98 41.57
N PRO A 134 3.97 66.79 42.25
CA PRO A 134 3.73 66.56 43.68
C PRO A 134 2.67 65.52 44.02
N ALA A 135 2.72 65.09 45.28
CA ALA A 135 1.72 64.24 45.90
C ALA A 135 0.49 65.05 46.33
N ASP A 136 -0.48 65.24 45.43
CA ASP A 136 -1.87 65.48 45.82
C ASP A 136 -2.87 65.10 44.71
N LEU A 137 -3.35 63.85 44.75
CA LEU A 137 -4.64 63.40 44.19
C LEU A 137 -4.87 61.92 44.56
N ARG A 138 -5.34 61.65 45.78
CA ARG A 138 -5.78 60.30 46.22
C ARG A 138 -7.14 59.92 45.60
N ALA A 139 -7.19 59.76 44.29
CA ALA A 139 -8.33 59.16 43.61
C ALA A 139 -8.39 57.65 43.92
N GLN A 140 -9.44 57.20 44.61
CA GLN A 140 -9.64 55.78 44.92
C GLN A 140 -10.06 54.99 43.67
N THR A 141 -9.10 54.54 42.88
CA THR A 141 -9.33 53.65 41.74
C THR A 141 -9.72 52.24 42.21
N LYS A 142 -11.01 52.06 42.52
CA LYS A 142 -11.61 50.72 42.67
C LYS A 142 -11.30 49.89 41.42
N ILE A 143 -10.47 48.86 41.57
CA ILE A 143 -10.20 47.90 40.50
C ILE A 143 -11.48 47.10 40.27
N VAL A 144 -12.29 47.53 39.31
CA VAL A 144 -13.42 46.74 38.81
C VAL A 144 -12.84 45.58 38.02
N SER A 145 -12.62 44.46 38.70
CA SER A 145 -12.31 43.20 38.05
C SER A 145 -13.46 42.84 37.12
N LYS A 146 -13.25 42.92 35.81
CA LYS A 146 -14.18 42.33 34.84
C LYS A 146 -14.37 40.87 35.24
N PRO A 147 -15.62 40.37 35.43
CA PRO A 147 -15.82 38.97 35.71
C PRO A 147 -15.24 38.15 34.55
N PRO A 148 -14.58 37.00 34.81
CA PRO A 148 -14.04 36.17 33.75
C PRO A 148 -15.20 35.69 32.88
N PHE A 149 -15.28 36.14 31.63
CA PHE A 149 -16.34 35.74 30.71
C PHE A 149 -16.22 34.23 30.45
N PRO A 150 -17.17 33.39 30.92
CA PRO A 150 -17.03 31.96 30.83
C PRO A 150 -17.50 31.52 29.45
N PHE A 151 -16.62 31.68 28.46
CA PHE A 151 -16.86 31.38 27.04
C PHE A 151 -17.52 30.01 26.83
N TRP A 152 -17.10 29.01 27.60
CA TRP A 152 -17.64 27.65 27.57
C TRP A 152 -19.03 27.51 28.21
N ASP A 153 -19.35 28.25 29.27
CA ASP A 153 -20.63 28.12 29.96
C ASP A 153 -21.74 28.94 29.29
N ASN A 154 -21.39 30.01 28.60
CA ASN A 154 -22.30 30.85 27.81
C ASN A 154 -22.61 30.28 26.40
N MET A 155 -21.96 29.19 25.98
CA MET A 155 -22.12 28.60 24.65
C MET A 155 -23.35 27.66 24.56
N PRO A 156 -24.15 27.68 23.49
CA PRO A 156 -25.23 26.70 23.26
C PRO A 156 -24.71 25.24 23.28
N GLN A 157 -25.53 24.28 23.73
CA GLN A 157 -25.08 22.89 23.90
C GLN A 157 -24.75 22.22 22.56
N GLU A 158 -25.46 22.61 21.52
CA GLU A 158 -25.31 22.17 20.13
C GLU A 158 -23.92 22.54 19.59
N ILE A 159 -23.44 23.75 19.90
CA ILE A 159 -22.11 24.22 19.51
C ILE A 159 -21.02 23.51 20.33
N ARG A 160 -21.26 23.23 21.61
CA ARG A 160 -20.34 22.39 22.41
C ARG A 160 -20.23 20.98 21.82
N ILE A 161 -21.35 20.35 21.49
CA ILE A 161 -21.39 19.01 20.86
C ILE A 161 -20.69 19.04 19.50
N ALA A 162 -20.92 20.05 18.66
CA ALA A 162 -20.24 20.21 17.38
C ALA A 162 -18.70 20.36 17.53
N ILE A 163 -18.22 21.13 18.51
CA ILE A 163 -16.78 21.23 18.81
C ILE A 163 -16.21 19.89 19.28
N PHE A 164 -16.94 19.15 20.12
CA PHE A 164 -16.50 17.84 20.60
C PHE A 164 -16.56 16.76 19.50
N ALA A 165 -17.47 16.87 18.54
CA ALA A 165 -17.57 15.95 17.39
C ALA A 165 -16.38 16.05 16.41
N HIS A 166 -15.55 17.09 16.51
CA HIS A 166 -14.29 17.21 15.78
C HIS A 166 -13.07 16.60 16.51
N LEU A 167 -13.24 16.07 17.73
CA LEU A 167 -12.16 15.47 18.52
C LEU A 167 -12.11 13.94 18.31
N GLU A 168 -10.90 13.37 18.27
CA GLU A 168 -10.77 11.90 18.23
C GLU A 168 -11.38 11.26 19.50
N PRO A 169 -11.87 10.00 19.44
CA PRO A 169 -12.23 9.21 20.62
C PRO A 169 -11.15 9.17 21.72
N ARG A 170 -9.87 9.18 21.33
CA ARG A 170 -8.70 9.26 22.22
C ARG A 170 -8.62 10.62 22.94
N GLU A 171 -9.06 11.69 22.29
CA GLU A 171 -9.06 13.05 22.82
C GLU A 171 -10.30 13.32 23.67
N LEU A 172 -11.49 12.87 23.26
CA LEU A 172 -12.70 12.88 24.08
C LEU A 172 -12.44 12.27 25.47
N VAL A 173 -11.78 11.10 25.52
CA VAL A 173 -11.43 10.45 26.80
C VAL A 173 -10.41 11.27 27.62
N ARG A 174 -9.50 12.04 26.97
CA ARG A 174 -8.62 12.98 27.68
C ARG A 174 -9.39 14.19 28.22
N VAL A 175 -10.26 14.79 27.41
CA VAL A 175 -11.05 15.99 27.74
C VAL A 175 -12.06 15.70 28.86
N SER A 176 -12.54 14.46 28.99
CA SER A 176 -13.36 14.01 30.13
C SER A 176 -12.72 14.26 31.51
N ARG A 177 -11.40 14.43 31.59
CA ARG A 177 -10.65 14.71 32.84
C ARG A 177 -10.60 16.19 33.23
N VAL A 178 -11.05 17.10 32.36
CA VAL A 178 -10.89 18.56 32.55
C VAL A 178 -11.96 19.16 33.47
N SER A 179 -13.20 18.70 33.37
CA SER A 179 -14.33 19.21 34.16
C SER A 179 -15.44 18.17 34.31
N LYS A 180 -16.24 18.28 35.38
CA LYS A 180 -17.47 17.48 35.57
C LYS A 180 -18.52 17.74 34.46
N THR A 181 -18.54 18.93 33.87
CA THR A 181 -19.41 19.24 32.71
C THR A 181 -18.88 18.55 31.45
N PHE A 182 -17.59 18.69 31.17
CA PHE A 182 -16.95 18.03 30.02
C PHE A 182 -17.03 16.50 30.11
N TYR A 183 -16.85 15.93 31.31
CA TYR A 183 -17.09 14.51 31.54
C TYR A 183 -18.48 14.08 31.07
N LYS A 184 -19.55 14.81 31.42
CA LYS A 184 -20.91 14.48 30.95
C LYS A 184 -21.02 14.55 29.42
N PHE A 185 -20.50 15.60 28.78
CA PHE A 185 -20.52 15.72 27.32
C PHE A 185 -19.75 14.58 26.63
N CYS A 186 -18.60 14.13 27.16
CA CYS A 186 -17.85 13.00 26.59
C CYS A 186 -18.59 11.65 26.61
N PHE A 187 -19.65 11.51 27.41
CA PHE A 187 -20.54 10.34 27.43
C PHE A 187 -21.92 10.62 26.81
N ASP A 188 -22.10 11.75 26.11
CA ASP A 188 -23.30 12.01 25.31
C ASP A 188 -23.29 11.15 24.05
N GLY A 189 -24.35 10.36 23.84
CA GLY A 189 -24.47 9.44 22.72
C GLY A 189 -24.44 10.11 21.34
N GLN A 190 -24.78 11.41 21.24
CA GLN A 190 -24.75 12.14 19.97
C GLN A 190 -23.33 12.27 19.38
N LEU A 191 -22.29 12.24 20.22
CA LEU A 191 -20.88 12.25 19.77
C LEU A 191 -20.42 10.91 19.18
N TRP A 192 -21.14 9.83 19.45
CA TRP A 192 -20.69 8.45 19.24
C TRP A 192 -21.50 7.74 18.14
N THR A 193 -21.96 8.48 17.14
CA THR A 193 -22.68 7.92 15.98
C THR A 193 -21.84 6.91 15.20
N SER A 194 -20.53 7.10 15.15
CA SER A 194 -19.54 6.11 14.70
C SER A 194 -18.51 5.82 15.79
N PHE A 195 -18.21 4.52 16.00
CA PHE A 195 -17.34 4.04 17.06
C PHE A 195 -16.32 3.04 16.50
N ASN A 196 -15.08 3.50 16.27
CA ASN A 196 -13.98 2.69 15.72
C ASN A 196 -12.94 2.27 16.77
N ALA A 197 -13.21 1.19 17.51
CA ALA A 197 -12.31 0.73 18.56
C ALA A 197 -10.94 0.20 18.06
N SER A 198 -10.80 -0.08 16.76
CA SER A 198 -9.57 -0.60 16.15
C SER A 198 -8.35 0.31 16.36
N GLU A 199 -8.54 1.60 16.61
CA GLU A 199 -7.46 2.57 16.82
C GLU A 199 -7.03 2.72 18.28
N PHE A 200 -7.85 2.26 19.24
CA PHE A 200 -7.65 2.59 20.66
C PHE A 200 -7.88 1.44 21.66
N TYR A 201 -8.16 0.22 21.18
CA TYR A 201 -8.30 -0.98 22.03
C TYR A 201 -7.08 -1.31 22.91
N GLN A 202 -5.89 -0.76 22.64
CA GLN A 202 -4.70 -0.91 23.51
C GLN A 202 -4.62 0.15 24.62
N ASN A 203 -5.30 1.29 24.47
CA ASN A 203 -5.07 2.51 25.27
C ASN A 203 -6.22 2.85 26.24
N ILE A 204 -7.42 2.31 26.02
CA ILE A 204 -8.61 2.55 26.85
C ILE A 204 -8.96 1.24 27.57
N PRO A 205 -9.20 1.24 28.90
CA PRO A 205 -9.58 0.03 29.62
C PRO A 205 -11.01 -0.42 29.29
N ALA A 206 -11.21 -1.73 29.23
CA ALA A 206 -12.48 -2.41 28.90
C ALA A 206 -13.73 -1.82 29.56
N ASP A 207 -13.68 -1.50 30.86
CA ASP A 207 -14.82 -0.97 31.60
C ASP A 207 -15.17 0.48 31.24
N SER A 208 -14.24 1.24 30.65
CA SER A 208 -14.54 2.54 30.07
C SER A 208 -15.12 2.40 28.66
N LEU A 209 -14.58 1.50 27.83
CA LEU A 209 -15.14 1.18 26.51
C LEU A 209 -16.60 0.73 26.62
N ALA A 210 -16.89 -0.23 27.50
CA ALA A 210 -18.25 -0.71 27.71
C ALA A 210 -19.20 0.38 28.23
N ARG A 211 -18.73 1.31 29.08
CA ARG A 211 -19.53 2.46 29.54
C ARG A 211 -19.81 3.48 28.44
N ILE A 212 -18.85 3.76 27.56
CA ILE A 212 -19.08 4.62 26.38
C ILE A 212 -20.14 3.98 25.48
N ILE A 213 -19.97 2.71 25.11
CA ILE A 213 -20.87 2.01 24.19
C ILE A 213 -22.29 1.86 24.78
N VAL A 214 -22.43 1.59 26.08
CA VAL A 214 -23.75 1.50 26.74
C VAL A 214 -24.42 2.88 26.87
N ALA A 215 -23.67 3.96 27.09
CA ALA A 215 -24.23 5.32 27.10
C ALA A 215 -24.64 5.80 25.69
N ALA A 216 -23.86 5.43 24.67
CA ALA A 216 -24.09 5.80 23.28
C ALA A 216 -25.10 4.91 22.54
N GLY A 217 -25.28 3.66 22.97
CA GLY A 217 -26.02 2.57 22.32
C GLY A 217 -27.09 2.93 21.28
N PRO A 218 -28.18 3.64 21.65
CA PRO A 218 -29.27 3.96 20.73
C PRO A 218 -28.90 4.95 19.61
N PHE A 219 -27.79 5.66 19.72
CA PHE A 219 -27.28 6.62 18.71
C PHE A 219 -26.18 6.03 17.82
N ILE A 220 -25.55 4.91 18.22
CA ILE A 220 -24.51 4.26 17.42
C ILE A 220 -25.13 3.70 16.14
N LYS A 221 -24.57 4.10 14.99
CA LYS A 221 -24.90 3.59 13.65
C LYS A 221 -23.76 2.76 13.08
N ASP A 222 -22.51 3.20 13.29
CA ASP A 222 -21.31 2.47 12.86
C ASP A 222 -20.56 1.91 14.07
N LEU A 223 -20.53 0.58 14.20
CA LEU A 223 -19.87 -0.13 15.30
C LEU A 223 -18.73 -1.00 14.77
N ASN A 224 -17.49 -0.59 15.00
CA ASN A 224 -16.31 -1.37 14.67
C ASN A 224 -15.56 -1.80 15.94
N LEU A 225 -15.57 -3.12 16.19
CA LEU A 225 -14.93 -3.79 17.31
C LEU A 225 -13.76 -4.70 16.88
N ARG A 226 -13.17 -4.45 15.70
CA ARG A 226 -12.04 -5.22 15.16
C ARG A 226 -10.91 -5.36 16.19
N GLY A 227 -10.48 -6.59 16.44
CA GLY A 227 -9.35 -6.88 17.34
C GLY A 227 -9.57 -6.54 18.83
N CYS A 228 -10.80 -6.29 19.26
CA CYS A 228 -11.11 -5.84 20.62
C CYS A 228 -11.10 -6.95 21.68
N VAL A 229 -9.93 -7.58 21.88
CA VAL A 229 -9.68 -8.62 22.91
C VAL A 229 -10.14 -8.20 24.31
N GLN A 230 -10.07 -6.91 24.64
CA GLN A 230 -10.55 -6.36 25.92
C GLN A 230 -12.07 -6.53 26.17
N VAL A 231 -12.87 -6.65 25.10
CA VAL A 231 -14.35 -6.72 25.17
C VAL A 231 -14.84 -8.16 25.35
N GLU A 232 -13.96 -9.17 25.22
CA GLU A 232 -14.26 -10.62 25.24
C GLU A 232 -14.98 -11.16 26.48
N HIS A 233 -15.09 -10.38 27.57
CA HIS A 233 -15.92 -10.75 28.71
C HIS A 233 -17.41 -10.71 28.35
N TYR A 234 -18.03 -11.88 28.18
CA TYR A 234 -19.42 -12.08 27.74
C TYR A 234 -20.44 -11.08 28.32
N ARG A 235 -20.38 -10.72 29.61
CA ARG A 235 -21.30 -9.74 30.24
C ARG A 235 -21.19 -8.33 29.63
N ARG A 236 -19.99 -7.88 29.23
CA ARG A 236 -19.78 -6.60 28.55
C ARG A 236 -20.35 -6.69 27.12
N THR A 237 -20.07 -7.76 26.40
CA THR A 237 -20.62 -8.02 25.05
C THR A 237 -22.15 -8.03 25.06
N GLU A 238 -22.77 -8.73 26.01
CA GLU A 238 -24.24 -8.81 26.13
C GLU A 238 -24.86 -7.44 26.46
N ALA A 239 -24.22 -6.63 27.33
CA ALA A 239 -24.66 -5.27 27.62
C ALA A 239 -24.54 -4.34 26.40
N ILE A 240 -23.46 -4.46 25.61
CA ILE A 240 -23.26 -3.74 24.34
C ILE A 240 -24.35 -4.12 23.34
N VAL A 241 -24.58 -5.42 23.12
CA VAL A 241 -25.61 -5.94 22.20
C VAL A 241 -27.01 -5.45 22.58
N LYS A 242 -27.35 -5.40 23.87
CA LYS A 242 -28.65 -4.90 24.34
C LYS A 242 -28.81 -3.38 24.22
N ALA A 243 -27.72 -2.62 24.12
CA ALA A 243 -27.72 -1.17 23.98
C ALA A 243 -27.77 -0.72 22.50
N CYS A 244 -27.11 -1.43 21.59
CA CYS A 244 -27.02 -1.09 20.18
C CYS A 244 -28.20 -1.65 19.37
N LYS A 245 -29.17 -0.79 19.02
CA LYS A 245 -30.42 -1.17 18.32
C LYS A 245 -30.69 -0.45 16.98
N ASN A 246 -29.81 0.48 16.60
CA ASN A 246 -29.95 1.30 15.39
C ASN A 246 -28.71 1.20 14.48
N LEU A 247 -28.01 0.07 14.54
CA LEU A 247 -26.80 -0.17 13.74
C LEU A 247 -27.14 -0.25 12.25
N ILE A 248 -26.33 0.47 11.47
CA ILE A 248 -26.30 0.44 10.01
C ILE A 248 -25.08 -0.37 9.56
N ASN A 249 -23.93 -0.14 10.20
CA ASN A 249 -22.67 -0.79 9.88
C ASN A 249 -22.11 -1.49 11.13
N ALA A 250 -21.87 -2.80 11.05
CA ALA A 250 -21.33 -3.59 12.15
C ALA A 250 -20.12 -4.42 11.69
N THR A 251 -18.94 -4.20 12.29
CA THR A 251 -17.74 -4.98 12.01
C THR A 251 -17.17 -5.60 13.29
N LEU A 252 -17.25 -6.93 13.38
CA LEU A 252 -16.93 -7.72 14.56
C LEU A 252 -15.67 -8.61 14.38
N GLU A 253 -14.82 -8.25 13.42
CA GLU A 253 -13.67 -9.04 12.99
C GLU A 253 -12.77 -9.51 14.14
N GLY A 254 -12.53 -10.82 14.18
CA GLY A 254 -11.57 -11.45 15.09
C GLY A 254 -11.99 -11.54 16.57
N CYS A 255 -13.25 -11.23 16.92
CA CYS A 255 -13.75 -11.34 18.30
C CYS A 255 -13.95 -12.81 18.74
N ARG A 256 -12.86 -13.50 19.09
CA ARG A 256 -12.83 -14.97 19.32
C ARG A 256 -13.83 -15.50 20.36
N ASN A 257 -14.09 -14.73 21.41
CA ASN A 257 -14.95 -15.12 22.53
C ASN A 257 -16.42 -14.63 22.42
N PHE A 258 -16.87 -14.21 21.23
CA PHE A 258 -18.27 -13.84 21.00
C PHE A 258 -19.18 -15.08 21.11
N GLN A 259 -20.33 -14.98 21.80
CA GLN A 259 -21.26 -16.12 21.90
C GLN A 259 -22.28 -16.11 20.75
N LYS A 260 -22.69 -17.31 20.30
CA LYS A 260 -23.70 -17.47 19.24
C LYS A 260 -25.03 -16.78 19.58
N THR A 261 -25.49 -16.90 20.82
CA THR A 261 -26.68 -16.22 21.35
C THR A 261 -26.54 -14.70 21.28
N THR A 262 -25.42 -14.13 21.75
CA THR A 262 -25.18 -12.67 21.65
C THR A 262 -25.11 -12.18 20.20
N LEU A 263 -24.68 -13.02 19.26
CA LEU A 263 -24.63 -12.67 17.83
C LEU A 263 -26.02 -12.71 17.18
N HIS A 264 -26.82 -13.74 17.49
CA HIS A 264 -28.22 -13.81 17.06
C HIS A 264 -29.00 -12.60 17.56
N ASN A 265 -28.98 -12.35 18.88
CA ASN A 265 -29.70 -11.23 19.51
C ASN A 265 -29.29 -9.86 18.93
N LEU A 266 -28.04 -9.69 18.50
CA LEU A 266 -27.57 -8.45 17.87
C LEU A 266 -28.22 -8.24 16.49
N ILE A 267 -28.29 -9.29 15.68
CA ILE A 267 -28.87 -9.24 14.32
C ILE A 267 -30.39 -9.06 14.42
N GLU A 268 -31.05 -9.84 15.29
CA GLU A 268 -32.49 -9.73 15.59
C GLU A 268 -32.89 -8.35 16.17
N SER A 269 -31.95 -7.60 16.76
CA SER A 269 -32.20 -6.26 17.30
C SER A 269 -31.92 -5.10 16.32
N ASN A 270 -31.46 -5.36 15.10
CA ASN A 270 -30.98 -4.33 14.17
C ASN A 270 -31.46 -4.56 12.71
N GLU A 271 -32.73 -4.23 12.45
CA GLU A 271 -33.39 -4.38 11.13
C GLU A 271 -32.74 -3.56 10.00
N ASN A 272 -32.07 -2.46 10.35
CA ASN A 272 -31.52 -1.47 9.42
C ASN A 272 -30.04 -1.70 9.03
N LEU A 273 -29.51 -2.93 9.24
CA LEU A 273 -28.14 -3.27 8.87
C LEU A 273 -27.93 -3.26 7.34
N VAL A 274 -26.94 -2.47 6.91
CA VAL A 274 -26.53 -2.25 5.51
C VAL A 274 -25.13 -2.86 5.24
N HIS A 275 -24.21 -2.83 6.21
CA HIS A 275 -22.92 -3.52 6.11
C HIS A 275 -22.64 -4.38 7.36
N LEU A 276 -22.38 -5.68 7.15
CA LEU A 276 -22.15 -6.65 8.21
C LEU A 276 -20.87 -7.47 7.94
N ASN A 277 -19.83 -7.23 8.73
CA ASN A 277 -18.55 -7.93 8.64
C ASN A 277 -18.29 -8.80 9.87
N LEU A 278 -18.19 -10.11 9.65
CA LEU A 278 -18.09 -11.17 10.65
C LEU A 278 -16.81 -12.00 10.50
N THR A 279 -15.77 -11.48 9.85
CA THR A 279 -14.54 -12.22 9.51
C THR A 279 -13.89 -12.93 10.71
N GLY A 280 -13.59 -14.21 10.51
CA GLY A 280 -12.91 -15.07 11.48
C GLY A 280 -13.72 -15.42 12.73
N LEU A 281 -15.05 -15.26 12.73
CA LEU A 281 -15.90 -15.54 13.89
C LEU A 281 -16.41 -16.99 13.94
N TYR A 282 -15.80 -17.79 14.82
CA TYR A 282 -16.17 -19.19 15.10
C TYR A 282 -17.59 -19.39 15.69
N ALA A 283 -18.26 -18.30 16.06
CA ALA A 283 -19.65 -18.28 16.54
C ALA A 283 -20.71 -18.24 15.43
N VAL A 284 -20.33 -17.75 14.24
CA VAL A 284 -21.22 -17.70 13.06
C VAL A 284 -21.48 -19.12 12.58
N SER A 285 -22.69 -19.38 12.08
CA SER A 285 -23.09 -20.66 11.50
C SER A 285 -24.29 -20.45 10.59
N ASN A 286 -24.69 -21.45 9.80
CA ASN A 286 -25.82 -21.33 8.85
C ASN A 286 -27.12 -20.79 9.48
N ARG A 287 -27.43 -21.09 10.77
CA ARG A 287 -28.59 -20.49 11.46
C ARG A 287 -28.44 -19.00 11.75
N ALA A 288 -27.21 -18.49 11.95
CA ALA A 288 -26.97 -17.05 12.02
C ALA A 288 -27.16 -16.39 10.65
N CYS A 289 -26.72 -17.03 9.56
CA CYS A 289 -26.99 -16.58 8.19
C CYS A 289 -28.50 -16.56 7.89
N GLN A 290 -29.25 -17.57 8.34
CA GLN A 290 -30.71 -17.56 8.27
C GLN A 290 -31.31 -16.37 9.05
N ILE A 291 -30.84 -16.09 10.26
CA ILE A 291 -31.32 -14.93 11.04
C ILE A 291 -30.98 -13.60 10.37
N VAL A 292 -29.84 -13.47 9.68
CA VAL A 292 -29.54 -12.31 8.81
C VAL A 292 -30.54 -12.21 7.66
N ALA A 293 -30.85 -13.33 7.00
CA ALA A 293 -31.82 -13.39 5.91
C ALA A 293 -33.26 -13.06 6.36
N ASP A 294 -33.63 -13.46 7.59
CA ASP A 294 -34.93 -13.21 8.22
C ASP A 294 -35.05 -11.74 8.72
N SER A 295 -33.95 -11.12 9.19
CA SER A 295 -33.97 -9.84 9.93
C SER A 295 -33.42 -8.61 9.17
N CYS A 296 -32.57 -8.78 8.16
CA CYS A 296 -31.79 -7.69 7.56
C CYS A 296 -32.01 -7.54 6.03
N PRO A 297 -33.22 -7.18 5.57
CA PRO A 297 -33.56 -7.11 4.14
C PRO A 297 -32.84 -5.97 3.37
N GLN A 298 -32.25 -4.99 4.08
CA GLN A 298 -31.56 -3.83 3.47
C GLN A 298 -30.05 -4.04 3.26
N LEU A 299 -29.52 -5.23 3.56
CA LEU A 299 -28.09 -5.52 3.56
C LEU A 299 -27.46 -5.34 2.17
N GLU A 300 -26.44 -4.48 2.05
CA GLU A 300 -25.68 -4.23 0.81
C GLU A 300 -24.27 -4.88 0.82
N SER A 301 -23.64 -5.08 1.98
CA SER A 301 -22.35 -5.76 2.11
C SER A 301 -22.38 -6.81 3.23
N PHE A 302 -22.00 -8.05 2.90
CA PHE A 302 -21.94 -9.18 3.81
C PHE A 302 -20.59 -9.90 3.68
N ASN A 303 -19.85 -9.96 4.78
CA ASN A 303 -18.53 -10.62 4.82
C ASN A 303 -18.47 -11.67 5.93
N VAL A 304 -18.34 -12.94 5.53
CA VAL A 304 -18.21 -14.12 6.38
C VAL A 304 -16.94 -14.93 6.07
N SER A 305 -15.94 -14.32 5.43
CA SER A 305 -14.69 -15.03 5.14
C SER A 305 -14.03 -15.57 6.42
N TRP A 306 -13.40 -16.74 6.32
CA TRP A 306 -12.80 -17.50 7.43
C TRP A 306 -13.79 -18.04 8.49
N CYS A 307 -15.09 -18.10 8.20
CA CYS A 307 -16.11 -18.66 9.11
C CYS A 307 -16.34 -20.17 8.89
N GLN A 308 -15.50 -21.02 9.50
CA GLN A 308 -15.47 -22.49 9.36
C GLN A 308 -16.77 -23.29 9.63
N LYS A 309 -17.88 -22.65 10.03
CA LYS A 309 -19.20 -23.26 10.29
C LYS A 309 -20.32 -22.68 9.43
N VAL A 310 -19.95 -21.86 8.45
CA VAL A 310 -20.82 -21.39 7.38
C VAL A 310 -20.50 -22.24 6.15
N ASP A 311 -21.55 -22.69 5.48
CA ASP A 311 -21.49 -23.36 4.19
C ASP A 311 -22.23 -22.52 3.15
N ALA A 312 -22.04 -22.79 1.86
CA ALA A 312 -22.77 -22.12 0.78
C ALA A 312 -24.30 -22.17 0.93
N LYS A 313 -24.85 -23.19 1.62
CA LYS A 313 -26.28 -23.28 1.97
C LYS A 313 -26.76 -22.17 2.90
N GLY A 314 -25.94 -21.71 3.84
CA GLY A 314 -26.23 -20.56 4.68
C GLY A 314 -26.18 -19.24 3.89
N ILE A 315 -25.26 -19.15 2.92
CA ILE A 315 -25.12 -17.99 2.03
C ILE A 315 -26.29 -17.88 1.05
N LYS A 316 -26.77 -19.01 0.51
CA LYS A 316 -27.96 -19.07 -0.36
C LYS A 316 -29.16 -18.33 0.24
N LEU A 317 -29.47 -18.60 1.52
CA LEU A 317 -30.56 -17.95 2.24
C LEU A 317 -30.38 -16.42 2.31
N VAL A 318 -29.16 -15.94 2.57
CA VAL A 318 -28.86 -14.50 2.58
C VAL A 318 -28.99 -13.89 1.19
N VAL A 319 -28.52 -14.57 0.14
CA VAL A 319 -28.62 -14.11 -1.25
C VAL A 319 -30.08 -14.06 -1.73
N ASP A 320 -30.89 -15.08 -1.43
CA ASP A 320 -32.30 -15.14 -1.82
C ASP A 320 -33.16 -14.05 -1.13
N SER A 321 -32.87 -13.70 0.13
CA SER A 321 -33.60 -12.69 0.90
C SER A 321 -33.09 -11.25 0.69
N CYS A 322 -31.78 -11.02 0.73
CA CYS A 322 -31.18 -9.68 0.76
C CYS A 322 -31.06 -9.08 -0.66
N LYS A 323 -32.19 -8.68 -1.23
CA LYS A 323 -32.28 -8.18 -2.63
C LYS A 323 -31.38 -6.97 -2.96
N ARG A 324 -30.87 -6.24 -1.95
CA ARG A 324 -29.93 -5.12 -2.13
C ARG A 324 -28.44 -5.51 -2.05
N LEU A 325 -28.13 -6.79 -1.83
CA LEU A 325 -26.76 -7.26 -1.63
C LEU A 325 -25.89 -7.01 -2.89
N LYS A 326 -24.82 -6.24 -2.72
CA LYS A 326 -23.85 -5.88 -3.77
C LYS A 326 -22.47 -6.48 -3.53
N ASP A 327 -22.05 -6.61 -2.28
CA ASP A 327 -20.71 -7.06 -1.88
C ASP A 327 -20.82 -8.31 -1.00
N LEU A 328 -20.59 -9.47 -1.59
CA LEU A 328 -20.61 -10.77 -0.90
C LEU A 328 -19.19 -11.33 -0.80
N ARG A 329 -18.74 -11.58 0.44
CA ARG A 329 -17.42 -12.15 0.70
C ARG A 329 -17.52 -13.39 1.59
N ALA A 330 -17.06 -14.52 1.06
CA ALA A 330 -17.16 -15.84 1.64
C ALA A 330 -15.90 -16.65 1.37
N GLY A 331 -14.73 -16.05 1.59
CA GLY A 331 -13.45 -16.75 1.44
C GLY A 331 -13.28 -17.86 2.49
N GLU A 332 -12.72 -18.99 2.07
CA GLU A 332 -12.50 -20.20 2.88
C GLU A 332 -13.80 -20.74 3.52
N VAL A 333 -14.92 -20.61 2.81
CA VAL A 333 -16.22 -21.23 3.11
C VAL A 333 -16.41 -22.50 2.27
N LYS A 334 -17.15 -23.47 2.80
CA LYS A 334 -17.30 -24.81 2.22
C LYS A 334 -18.58 -25.05 1.44
N GLY A 335 -18.55 -26.09 0.59
CA GLY A 335 -19.69 -26.64 -0.13
C GLY A 335 -20.24 -25.77 -1.27
N PHE A 336 -19.39 -25.00 -1.97
CA PHE A 336 -19.83 -24.25 -3.16
C PHE A 336 -20.17 -25.15 -4.37
N ASP A 337 -19.82 -26.43 -4.32
CA ASP A 337 -20.32 -27.49 -5.22
C ASP A 337 -21.85 -27.64 -5.24
N ASN A 338 -22.58 -27.08 -4.27
CA ASN A 338 -24.04 -27.12 -4.27
C ASN A 338 -24.58 -26.19 -5.39
N LEU A 339 -24.92 -26.78 -6.54
CA LEU A 339 -25.39 -26.07 -7.75
C LEU A 339 -26.58 -25.13 -7.49
N GLU A 340 -27.47 -25.47 -6.55
CA GLU A 340 -28.55 -24.57 -6.10
C GLU A 340 -28.07 -23.20 -5.62
N THR A 341 -26.86 -23.14 -5.04
CA THR A 341 -26.29 -21.90 -4.49
C THR A 341 -25.73 -21.02 -5.61
N ALA A 342 -25.14 -21.66 -6.63
CA ALA A 342 -24.77 -21.02 -7.88
C ALA A 342 -25.99 -20.47 -8.63
N GLU A 343 -27.10 -21.23 -8.66
CA GLU A 343 -28.34 -20.82 -9.30
C GLU A 343 -29.00 -19.61 -8.60
N SER A 344 -28.99 -19.55 -7.26
CA SER A 344 -29.46 -18.36 -6.52
C SER A 344 -28.58 -17.12 -6.74
N ILE A 345 -27.25 -17.29 -6.82
CA ILE A 345 -26.32 -16.21 -7.22
C ILE A 345 -26.63 -15.76 -8.66
N PHE A 346 -26.90 -16.68 -9.57
CA PHE A 346 -27.30 -16.37 -10.94
C PHE A 346 -28.61 -15.56 -10.98
N ARG A 347 -29.68 -16.08 -10.37
CA ARG A 347 -31.03 -15.52 -10.39
C ARG A 347 -31.13 -14.11 -9.80
N THR A 348 -30.26 -13.74 -8.87
CA THR A 348 -30.31 -12.43 -8.18
C THR A 348 -29.62 -11.30 -8.94
N ASN A 349 -28.50 -11.55 -9.63
CA ASN A 349 -27.72 -10.61 -10.47
C ASN A 349 -27.44 -9.18 -9.91
N ASN A 350 -27.54 -8.96 -8.60
CA ASN A 350 -27.34 -7.64 -7.98
C ASN A 350 -25.93 -7.44 -7.40
N LEU A 351 -25.10 -8.49 -7.40
CA LEU A 351 -23.72 -8.44 -6.90
C LEU A 351 -22.82 -7.61 -7.83
N GLU A 352 -22.17 -6.60 -7.26
CA GLU A 352 -21.05 -5.87 -7.86
C GLU A 352 -19.68 -6.43 -7.42
N ARG A 353 -19.60 -7.08 -6.25
CA ARG A 353 -18.39 -7.71 -5.73
C ARG A 353 -18.71 -9.11 -5.18
N LEU A 354 -17.96 -10.09 -5.67
CA LEU A 354 -18.04 -11.49 -5.23
C LEU A 354 -16.63 -11.98 -4.90
N VAL A 355 -16.42 -12.41 -3.65
CA VAL A 355 -15.12 -12.89 -3.13
C VAL A 355 -15.29 -14.29 -2.58
N LEU A 356 -14.72 -15.27 -3.28
CA LEU A 356 -14.78 -16.71 -2.98
C LEU A 356 -13.37 -17.30 -2.77
N SER A 357 -12.37 -16.50 -2.40
CA SER A 357 -10.99 -16.97 -2.31
C SER A 357 -10.78 -18.09 -1.29
N GLY A 358 -10.06 -19.14 -1.69
CA GLY A 358 -9.79 -20.32 -0.88
C GLY A 358 -10.97 -21.29 -0.74
N CYS A 359 -12.03 -21.14 -1.55
CA CYS A 359 -13.08 -22.15 -1.66
C CYS A 359 -12.57 -23.31 -2.52
N ALA A 360 -11.92 -24.30 -1.89
CA ALA A 360 -11.49 -25.53 -2.57
C ALA A 360 -12.68 -26.26 -3.22
N ASP A 361 -13.80 -26.33 -2.50
CA ASP A 361 -15.10 -26.90 -2.86
C ASP A 361 -15.85 -26.06 -3.94
N LEU A 362 -15.15 -25.48 -4.92
CA LEU A 362 -15.74 -24.71 -6.03
C LEU A 362 -15.34 -25.34 -7.36
N SER A 363 -16.29 -26.03 -7.98
CA SER A 363 -16.16 -26.70 -9.27
C SER A 363 -16.48 -25.79 -10.46
N ASP A 364 -15.90 -26.14 -11.62
CA ASP A 364 -16.14 -25.44 -12.90
C ASP A 364 -17.62 -25.30 -13.26
N GLU A 365 -18.41 -26.34 -12.95
CA GLU A 365 -19.86 -26.36 -13.23
C GLU A 365 -20.64 -25.38 -12.35
N ALA A 366 -20.28 -25.28 -11.05
CA ALA A 366 -20.86 -24.27 -10.17
C ALA A 366 -20.52 -22.85 -10.67
N LEU A 367 -19.28 -22.60 -11.12
CA LEU A 367 -18.89 -21.31 -11.69
C LEU A 367 -19.62 -21.03 -13.02
N ARG A 368 -19.78 -22.04 -13.89
CA ARG A 368 -20.57 -21.95 -15.13
C ARG A 368 -22.01 -21.52 -14.83
N ILE A 369 -22.66 -22.16 -13.87
CA ILE A 369 -24.04 -21.83 -13.46
C ILE A 369 -24.11 -20.42 -12.85
N MET A 370 -23.13 -19.97 -12.05
CA MET A 370 -23.12 -18.59 -11.52
C MET A 370 -23.06 -17.51 -12.61
N MET A 371 -22.42 -17.80 -13.75
CA MET A 371 -22.26 -16.85 -14.87
C MET A 371 -23.35 -16.97 -15.93
N HIS A 372 -23.82 -18.18 -16.22
CA HIS A 372 -24.71 -18.47 -17.36
C HIS A 372 -26.08 -19.05 -16.98
N GLY A 373 -26.26 -19.51 -15.74
CA GLY A 373 -27.44 -20.26 -15.31
C GLY A 373 -27.38 -21.74 -15.68
N VAL A 374 -28.47 -22.45 -15.36
CA VAL A 374 -28.67 -23.85 -15.77
C VAL A 374 -29.16 -23.85 -17.22
N ASP A 375 -28.52 -24.67 -18.05
CA ASP A 375 -28.85 -24.95 -19.45
C ASP A 375 -29.33 -23.75 -20.28
N PRO A 376 -28.47 -22.71 -20.44
CA PRO A 376 -28.78 -21.52 -21.22
C PRO A 376 -28.97 -21.84 -22.72
N GLU A 377 -29.89 -21.11 -23.37
CA GLU A 377 -29.99 -21.11 -24.83
C GLU A 377 -28.67 -20.64 -25.46
N ILE A 378 -28.16 -21.37 -26.46
CA ILE A 378 -26.90 -21.05 -27.12
C ILE A 378 -27.17 -20.38 -28.46
N ASP A 379 -26.61 -19.20 -28.68
CA ASP A 379 -26.58 -18.55 -29.99
C ASP A 379 -25.78 -19.40 -30.98
N ILE A 380 -26.47 -19.84 -32.03
CA ILE A 380 -25.95 -20.68 -33.11
C ILE A 380 -24.81 -20.00 -33.87
N LEU A 381 -24.79 -18.66 -33.93
CA LEU A 381 -23.80 -17.90 -34.72
C LEU A 381 -22.48 -17.67 -33.96
N THR A 382 -22.53 -17.36 -32.67
CA THR A 382 -21.32 -17.12 -31.86
C THR A 382 -20.92 -18.30 -30.97
N ASN A 383 -21.76 -19.33 -30.85
CA ASN A 383 -21.64 -20.46 -29.92
C ASN A 383 -21.50 -20.00 -28.46
N ARG A 384 -22.39 -19.12 -28.02
CA ARG A 384 -22.38 -18.48 -26.70
C ARG A 384 -23.75 -18.52 -26.03
N PRO A 385 -23.82 -18.62 -24.69
CA PRO A 385 -25.08 -18.59 -23.97
C PRO A 385 -25.73 -17.19 -24.02
N ILE A 386 -27.02 -17.14 -24.39
CA ILE A 386 -27.83 -15.93 -24.50
C ILE A 386 -28.33 -15.56 -23.09
N VAL A 387 -27.52 -14.80 -22.37
CA VAL A 387 -27.68 -14.55 -20.93
C VAL A 387 -27.57 -13.06 -20.61
N SER A 388 -28.37 -12.57 -19.65
CA SER A 388 -28.26 -11.20 -19.16
C SER A 388 -26.87 -10.94 -18.55
N PRO A 389 -26.15 -9.87 -18.95
CA PRO A 389 -24.81 -9.61 -18.44
C PRO A 389 -24.81 -9.44 -16.91
N ARG A 390 -23.71 -9.85 -16.30
CA ARG A 390 -23.51 -9.80 -14.85
C ARG A 390 -23.08 -8.40 -14.41
N ASN A 391 -23.63 -7.92 -13.30
CA ASN A 391 -23.28 -6.60 -12.74
C ASN A 391 -21.92 -6.59 -11.99
N LEU A 392 -21.18 -7.70 -12.00
CA LEU A 392 -19.90 -7.86 -11.31
C LEU A 392 -18.84 -6.87 -11.81
N ARG A 393 -18.30 -6.11 -10.85
CA ARG A 393 -17.16 -5.20 -10.98
C ARG A 393 -15.90 -5.79 -10.35
N HIS A 394 -16.04 -6.62 -9.31
CA HIS A 394 -14.92 -7.28 -8.65
C HIS A 394 -15.22 -8.78 -8.47
N LEU A 395 -14.28 -9.62 -8.89
CA LEU A 395 -14.39 -11.07 -8.78
C LEU A 395 -13.06 -11.64 -8.28
N ASP A 396 -13.07 -12.20 -7.07
CA ASP A 396 -11.94 -12.92 -6.49
C ASP A 396 -12.29 -14.40 -6.34
N ILE A 397 -11.56 -15.24 -7.06
CA ILE A 397 -11.67 -16.70 -7.02
C ILE A 397 -10.26 -17.31 -6.85
N SER A 398 -9.39 -16.60 -6.13
CA SER A 398 -8.01 -17.03 -5.86
C SER A 398 -7.98 -18.27 -4.96
N ARG A 399 -7.00 -19.17 -5.13
CA ARG A 399 -6.76 -20.38 -4.32
C ARG A 399 -7.90 -21.42 -4.39
N CYS A 400 -8.70 -21.42 -5.46
CA CYS A 400 -9.78 -22.40 -5.70
C CYS A 400 -9.26 -23.59 -6.53
N ALA A 401 -8.76 -24.61 -5.84
CA ALA A 401 -7.94 -25.69 -6.41
C ALA A 401 -8.66 -26.67 -7.36
N HIS A 402 -9.99 -26.63 -7.45
CA HIS A 402 -10.79 -27.50 -8.34
C HIS A 402 -11.33 -26.81 -9.59
N LEU A 403 -11.02 -25.53 -9.81
CA LEU A 403 -11.29 -24.84 -11.07
C LEU A 403 -10.27 -25.21 -12.14
N THR A 404 -10.67 -25.13 -13.40
CA THR A 404 -9.81 -25.24 -14.57
C THR A 404 -10.06 -24.07 -15.54
N SER A 405 -9.28 -24.01 -16.62
CA SER A 405 -9.53 -23.06 -17.70
C SER A 405 -10.92 -23.22 -18.33
N ALA A 406 -11.57 -24.38 -18.24
CA ALA A 406 -12.92 -24.59 -18.77
C ALA A 406 -13.97 -23.76 -18.03
N GLY A 407 -14.00 -23.79 -16.69
CA GLY A 407 -14.96 -23.02 -15.90
C GLY A 407 -14.66 -21.52 -15.89
N VAL A 408 -13.38 -21.13 -15.81
CA VAL A 408 -13.00 -19.71 -15.82
C VAL A 408 -13.38 -19.01 -17.12
N ARG A 409 -13.36 -19.70 -18.27
CA ARG A 409 -13.84 -19.14 -19.56
C ARG A 409 -15.29 -18.68 -19.54
N ALA A 410 -16.15 -19.21 -18.65
CA ALA A 410 -17.54 -18.79 -18.50
C ALA A 410 -17.71 -17.35 -17.96
N ILE A 411 -16.67 -16.77 -17.37
CA ILE A 411 -16.64 -15.36 -16.95
C ILE A 411 -16.57 -14.43 -18.19
N GLY A 412 -15.95 -14.92 -19.28
CA GLY A 412 -15.78 -14.21 -20.54
C GLY A 412 -17.12 -13.91 -21.21
N TYR A 413 -17.27 -12.69 -21.72
CA TYR A 413 -18.50 -12.10 -22.27
C TYR A 413 -19.67 -11.95 -21.28
N ALA A 414 -19.70 -12.70 -20.18
CA ALA A 414 -20.71 -12.57 -19.12
C ALA A 414 -20.51 -11.32 -18.24
N THR A 415 -19.27 -10.84 -18.05
CA THR A 415 -18.93 -9.78 -17.06
C THR A 415 -18.39 -8.47 -17.68
N PRO A 416 -19.10 -7.79 -18.62
CA PRO A 416 -18.55 -6.62 -19.34
C PRO A 416 -18.26 -5.38 -18.47
N GLN A 417 -18.72 -5.37 -17.20
CA GLN A 417 -18.48 -4.31 -16.22
C GLN A 417 -17.31 -4.59 -15.27
N LEU A 418 -16.58 -5.70 -15.44
CA LEU A 418 -15.50 -6.12 -14.55
C LEU A 418 -14.37 -5.08 -14.51
N GLN A 419 -13.93 -4.75 -13.29
CA GLN A 419 -12.87 -3.79 -12.96
C GLN A 419 -11.71 -4.46 -12.22
N GLY A 420 -11.98 -5.45 -11.37
CA GLY A 420 -10.96 -6.24 -10.70
C GLY A 420 -11.19 -7.74 -10.84
N LEU A 421 -10.16 -8.48 -11.23
CA LEU A 421 -10.14 -9.94 -11.29
C LEU A 421 -8.94 -10.48 -10.53
N GLN A 422 -9.18 -11.40 -9.60
CA GLN A 422 -8.14 -12.08 -8.81
C GLN A 422 -8.32 -13.59 -8.96
N LEU A 423 -7.31 -14.28 -9.48
CA LEU A 423 -7.31 -15.74 -9.73
C LEU A 423 -6.05 -16.43 -9.18
N SER A 424 -5.35 -15.78 -8.25
CA SER A 424 -4.02 -16.18 -7.79
C SER A 424 -4.02 -17.57 -7.11
N GLY A 425 -3.04 -18.42 -7.40
CA GLY A 425 -2.89 -19.77 -6.84
C GLY A 425 -3.77 -20.85 -7.46
N CYS A 426 -4.52 -20.54 -8.52
CA CYS A 426 -5.30 -21.52 -9.29
C CYS A 426 -4.42 -22.21 -10.35
N LYS A 427 -3.46 -23.03 -9.90
CA LYS A 427 -2.33 -23.60 -10.68
C LYS A 427 -2.68 -24.39 -11.96
N THR A 428 -3.96 -24.69 -12.17
CA THR A 428 -4.58 -25.39 -13.31
C THR A 428 -5.01 -24.44 -14.45
N LEU A 429 -4.86 -23.13 -14.29
CA LEU A 429 -5.25 -22.14 -15.30
C LEU A 429 -4.15 -21.90 -16.34
N THR A 430 -4.50 -22.07 -17.61
CA THR A 430 -3.69 -21.76 -18.79
C THR A 430 -4.18 -20.47 -19.47
N ASP A 431 -3.40 -19.94 -20.42
CA ASP A 431 -3.73 -18.72 -21.19
C ASP A 431 -5.17 -18.70 -21.76
N ALA A 432 -5.66 -19.86 -22.20
CA ALA A 432 -7.02 -20.05 -22.74
C ALA A 432 -8.15 -19.75 -21.73
N ALA A 433 -7.85 -19.75 -20.42
CA ALA A 433 -8.79 -19.31 -19.38
C ALA A 433 -9.13 -17.82 -19.51
N LEU A 434 -8.13 -17.01 -19.86
CA LEU A 434 -8.16 -15.55 -19.75
C LEU A 434 -8.45 -14.87 -21.09
N GLU A 435 -8.14 -15.48 -22.23
CA GLU A 435 -8.46 -14.97 -23.57
C GLU A 435 -9.88 -14.36 -23.68
N PRO A 436 -10.99 -15.09 -23.40
CA PRO A 436 -12.33 -14.54 -23.59
C PRO A 436 -12.70 -13.50 -22.52
N ILE A 437 -12.02 -13.49 -21.37
CA ILE A 437 -12.21 -12.46 -20.34
C ILE A 437 -11.55 -11.15 -20.79
N LEU A 438 -10.28 -11.20 -21.19
CA LEU A 438 -9.54 -10.03 -21.68
C LEU A 438 -10.21 -9.43 -22.93
N ALA A 439 -10.68 -10.26 -23.85
CA ALA A 439 -11.41 -9.83 -25.04
C ALA A 439 -12.77 -9.14 -24.76
N SER A 440 -13.30 -9.23 -23.53
CA SER A 440 -14.67 -8.79 -23.20
C SER A 440 -14.80 -7.82 -22.02
N THR A 441 -13.71 -7.52 -21.30
CA THR A 441 -13.73 -6.68 -20.08
C THR A 441 -13.07 -5.30 -20.31
N PRO A 442 -13.65 -4.37 -21.08
CA PRO A 442 -13.04 -3.06 -21.40
C PRO A 442 -12.76 -2.16 -20.18
N ARG A 443 -13.38 -2.47 -19.04
CA ARG A 443 -13.29 -1.70 -17.80
C ARG A 443 -12.32 -2.28 -16.77
N LEU A 444 -11.58 -3.34 -17.11
CA LEU A 444 -10.62 -3.98 -16.20
C LEU A 444 -9.47 -3.01 -15.85
N THR A 445 -9.30 -2.74 -14.56
CA THR A 445 -8.25 -1.88 -13.99
C THR A 445 -7.28 -2.64 -13.09
N HIS A 446 -7.70 -3.75 -12.47
CA HIS A 446 -6.89 -4.60 -11.60
C HIS A 446 -6.94 -6.05 -12.10
N LEU A 447 -5.78 -6.68 -12.27
CA LEU A 447 -5.64 -8.07 -12.69
C LEU A 447 -4.55 -8.75 -11.85
N GLU A 448 -4.95 -9.72 -11.02
CA GLU A 448 -4.03 -10.47 -10.15
C GLU A 448 -4.02 -11.95 -10.54
N LEU A 449 -2.83 -12.40 -10.94
CA LEU A 449 -2.55 -13.69 -11.57
C LEU A 449 -1.27 -14.28 -10.95
N GLU A 450 -1.17 -14.27 -9.62
CA GLU A 450 0.00 -14.80 -8.89
C GLU A 450 -0.04 -16.34 -8.79
N ASP A 451 1.12 -17.00 -8.79
CA ASP A 451 1.25 -18.47 -8.61
C ASP A 451 0.46 -19.28 -9.67
N LEU A 452 0.49 -18.79 -10.91
CA LEU A 452 -0.11 -19.41 -12.09
C LEU A 452 0.97 -19.88 -13.09
N GLY A 453 1.79 -20.84 -12.65
CA GLY A 453 2.93 -21.38 -13.42
C GLY A 453 2.61 -22.14 -14.72
N GLN A 454 1.40 -22.03 -15.27
CA GLN A 454 1.04 -22.49 -16.63
C GLN A 454 0.67 -21.33 -17.58
N LEU A 455 0.82 -20.07 -17.15
CA LEU A 455 0.64 -18.90 -18.02
C LEU A 455 1.92 -18.60 -18.80
N THR A 456 1.77 -18.25 -20.07
CA THR A 456 2.89 -18.00 -20.98
C THR A 456 2.94 -16.56 -21.50
N ASN A 457 4.02 -16.21 -22.18
CA ASN A 457 4.22 -14.88 -22.76
C ASN A 457 3.22 -14.54 -23.89
N SER A 458 2.51 -15.52 -24.46
CA SER A 458 1.47 -15.27 -25.46
C SER A 458 0.25 -14.56 -24.85
N LEU A 459 -0.17 -14.92 -23.62
CA LEU A 459 -1.25 -14.24 -22.90
C LEU A 459 -1.03 -12.73 -22.86
N LEU A 460 0.19 -12.31 -22.52
CA LEU A 460 0.54 -10.91 -22.40
C LEU A 460 0.69 -10.24 -23.77
N SER A 461 1.54 -10.81 -24.64
CA SER A 461 1.91 -10.20 -25.93
C SER A 461 0.83 -10.28 -27.00
N GLU A 462 -0.02 -11.31 -26.98
CA GLU A 462 -1.04 -11.56 -27.99
C GLU A 462 -2.47 -11.24 -27.54
N HIS A 463 -2.82 -11.44 -26.27
CA HIS A 463 -4.19 -11.21 -25.78
C HIS A 463 -4.29 -9.90 -24.99
N LEU A 464 -3.54 -9.73 -23.90
CA LEU A 464 -3.64 -8.54 -23.03
C LEU A 464 -3.30 -7.23 -23.76
N VAL A 465 -2.24 -7.23 -24.57
CA VAL A 465 -1.84 -6.07 -25.40
C VAL A 465 -2.90 -5.66 -26.44
N LYS A 466 -3.67 -6.62 -26.97
CA LYS A 466 -4.74 -6.38 -27.95
C LYS A 466 -6.11 -6.15 -27.29
N ALA A 467 -6.21 -6.37 -25.97
CA ALA A 467 -7.46 -6.28 -25.23
C ALA A 467 -7.91 -4.82 -25.04
N PRO A 468 -9.24 -4.55 -25.03
CA PRO A 468 -9.76 -3.20 -24.81
C PRO A 468 -9.40 -2.62 -23.42
N CYS A 469 -8.97 -3.46 -22.46
CA CYS A 469 -8.52 -3.02 -21.14
C CYS A 469 -7.06 -2.52 -21.08
N ALA A 470 -6.24 -2.70 -22.12
CA ALA A 470 -4.83 -2.28 -22.08
C ALA A 470 -4.67 -0.77 -21.73
N ALA A 471 -5.57 0.08 -22.21
CA ALA A 471 -5.56 1.53 -21.92
C ALA A 471 -6.27 1.94 -20.60
N SER A 472 -6.80 0.97 -19.84
CA SER A 472 -7.48 1.17 -18.54
C SER A 472 -6.80 0.44 -17.38
N LEU A 473 -5.92 -0.53 -17.64
CA LEU A 473 -5.21 -1.29 -16.61
C LEU A 473 -4.32 -0.37 -15.75
N GLU A 474 -4.52 -0.42 -14.43
CA GLU A 474 -3.76 0.34 -13.42
C GLU A 474 -2.94 -0.57 -12.50
N HIS A 475 -3.38 -1.82 -12.26
CA HIS A 475 -2.70 -2.79 -11.41
C HIS A 475 -2.61 -4.16 -12.10
N LEU A 476 -1.39 -4.72 -12.15
CA LEU A 476 -1.11 -6.05 -12.70
C LEU A 476 -0.18 -6.82 -11.76
N SER A 477 -0.59 -7.99 -11.28
CA SER A 477 0.28 -8.92 -10.55
C SER A 477 0.45 -10.22 -11.32
N LEU A 478 1.71 -10.63 -11.51
CA LEU A 478 2.16 -11.85 -12.18
C LEU A 478 3.23 -12.57 -11.33
N SER A 479 3.27 -12.31 -10.02
CA SER A 479 4.26 -12.90 -9.12
C SER A 479 4.21 -14.44 -9.13
N ASN A 480 5.35 -15.11 -9.03
CA ASN A 480 5.50 -16.57 -9.13
C ASN A 480 5.03 -17.22 -10.45
N CYS A 481 4.82 -16.44 -11.52
CA CYS A 481 4.56 -16.98 -12.86
C CYS A 481 5.88 -17.21 -13.61
N GLU A 482 6.56 -18.32 -13.29
CA GLU A 482 7.92 -18.61 -13.72
C GLU A 482 8.13 -18.58 -15.25
N ASP A 483 7.14 -18.94 -16.08
CA ASP A 483 7.27 -18.92 -17.54
C ASP A 483 7.18 -17.52 -18.17
N ILE A 484 6.82 -16.49 -17.41
CA ILE A 484 6.72 -15.11 -17.88
C ILE A 484 8.09 -14.41 -17.83
N GLY A 485 8.41 -13.67 -18.89
CA GLY A 485 9.65 -12.90 -19.01
C GLY A 485 9.52 -11.71 -19.96
N ASP A 486 10.66 -11.19 -20.41
CA ASP A 486 10.74 -9.93 -21.18
C ASP A 486 9.84 -9.89 -22.42
N THR A 487 9.68 -11.01 -23.14
CA THR A 487 8.89 -11.08 -24.37
C THR A 487 7.40 -10.85 -24.14
N GLY A 488 6.86 -11.24 -22.98
CA GLY A 488 5.49 -10.94 -22.59
C GLY A 488 5.36 -9.55 -21.95
N VAL A 489 6.29 -9.17 -21.07
CA VAL A 489 6.15 -7.96 -20.23
C VAL A 489 6.54 -6.66 -20.95
N LEU A 490 7.51 -6.67 -21.88
CA LEU A 490 7.90 -5.45 -22.62
C LEU A 490 6.73 -4.83 -23.41
N PRO A 491 5.93 -5.59 -24.20
CA PRO A 491 4.72 -5.08 -24.84
C PRO A 491 3.68 -4.49 -23.87
N VAL A 492 3.53 -5.07 -22.68
CA VAL A 492 2.61 -4.58 -21.64
C VAL A 492 3.08 -3.23 -21.11
N MET A 493 4.36 -3.08 -20.78
CA MET A 493 4.94 -1.80 -20.32
C MET A 493 4.82 -0.66 -21.36
N GLN A 494 4.77 -0.99 -22.65
CA GLN A 494 4.62 -0.04 -23.75
C GLN A 494 3.17 0.39 -24.01
N THR A 495 2.21 -0.50 -23.79
CA THR A 495 0.78 -0.27 -24.11
C THR A 495 -0.06 0.15 -22.91
N CYS A 496 0.24 -0.37 -21.71
CA CYS A 496 -0.49 -0.09 -20.47
C CYS A 496 -0.08 1.26 -19.86
N THR A 497 -0.32 2.34 -20.58
CA THR A 497 0.14 3.71 -20.23
C THR A 497 -0.33 4.24 -18.87
N LYS A 498 -1.43 3.68 -18.33
CA LYS A 498 -1.98 4.03 -17.00
C LYS A 498 -1.47 3.16 -15.85
N LEU A 499 -0.62 2.16 -16.11
CA LEU A 499 -0.14 1.22 -15.09
C LEU A 499 0.52 1.98 -13.92
N ARG A 500 0.09 1.62 -12.70
CA ARG A 500 0.44 2.21 -11.40
C ARG A 500 1.13 1.21 -10.47
N SER A 501 0.78 -0.07 -10.52
CA SER A 501 1.56 -1.16 -9.91
C SER A 501 1.75 -2.29 -10.91
N CYS A 502 2.97 -2.79 -11.00
CA CYS A 502 3.28 -4.03 -11.69
C CYS A 502 4.15 -4.89 -10.79
N ASP A 503 3.58 -6.01 -10.35
CA ASP A 503 4.17 -6.90 -9.36
C ASP A 503 4.58 -8.18 -10.12
N LEU A 504 5.89 -8.43 -10.18
CA LEU A 504 6.55 -9.34 -11.13
C LEU A 504 7.54 -10.28 -10.42
N ASP A 505 7.32 -10.55 -9.13
CA ASP A 505 8.26 -11.30 -8.28
C ASP A 505 8.45 -12.73 -8.79
N ASN A 506 9.66 -13.29 -8.68
CA ASN A 506 9.96 -14.66 -9.11
C ASN A 506 9.53 -14.96 -10.58
N THR A 507 9.80 -14.02 -11.49
CA THR A 507 9.62 -14.18 -12.94
C THR A 507 10.96 -14.16 -13.69
N ARG A 508 10.98 -14.59 -14.96
CA ARG A 508 12.18 -14.58 -15.82
C ARG A 508 12.43 -13.23 -16.52
N ILE A 509 11.93 -12.11 -15.98
CA ILE A 509 12.26 -10.78 -16.52
C ILE A 509 13.73 -10.41 -16.25
N SER A 510 14.28 -9.54 -17.09
CA SER A 510 15.63 -9.00 -16.98
C SER A 510 15.66 -7.47 -16.83
N ASP A 511 16.88 -6.93 -16.78
CA ASP A 511 17.15 -5.48 -16.84
C ASP A 511 16.45 -4.76 -18.01
N LEU A 512 16.08 -5.46 -19.09
CA LEU A 512 15.35 -4.89 -20.23
C LEU A 512 13.97 -4.34 -19.83
N VAL A 513 13.21 -5.07 -19.01
CA VAL A 513 11.88 -4.63 -18.52
C VAL A 513 12.02 -3.41 -17.61
N LEU A 514 13.03 -3.39 -16.74
CA LEU A 514 13.33 -2.22 -15.89
C LEU A 514 13.71 -0.98 -16.73
N ALA A 515 14.54 -1.17 -17.75
CA ALA A 515 14.98 -0.10 -18.64
C ALA A 515 13.83 0.47 -19.48
N GLU A 516 12.93 -0.36 -20.03
CA GLU A 516 11.80 0.13 -20.80
C GLU A 516 10.71 0.74 -19.91
N ALA A 517 10.45 0.20 -18.70
CA ALA A 517 9.56 0.84 -17.73
C ALA A 517 10.08 2.24 -17.32
N ALA A 518 11.39 2.37 -17.06
CA ALA A 518 12.03 3.67 -16.82
C ALA A 518 11.98 4.58 -18.06
N ALA A 519 12.02 4.03 -19.26
CA ALA A 519 11.85 4.79 -20.50
C ALA A 519 10.40 5.23 -20.72
N THR A 520 9.38 4.43 -20.43
CA THR A 520 7.95 4.79 -20.62
C THR A 520 7.49 5.81 -19.60
N VAL A 521 7.89 5.70 -18.32
CA VAL A 521 7.67 6.77 -17.33
C VAL A 521 8.39 8.06 -17.74
N ALA A 522 9.62 7.98 -18.26
CA ALA A 522 10.34 9.15 -18.77
C ALA A 522 9.78 9.71 -20.11
N LYS A 523 8.98 8.94 -20.87
CA LYS A 523 8.22 9.39 -22.05
C LYS A 523 6.95 10.15 -21.63
N ARG A 524 6.23 9.71 -20.58
CA ARG A 524 4.98 10.35 -20.11
C ARG A 524 5.20 11.56 -19.16
N SER A 525 6.27 11.56 -18.37
CA SER A 525 6.52 12.59 -17.34
C SER A 525 6.75 14.02 -17.90
N THR A 526 5.90 14.95 -17.46
CA THR A 526 6.02 16.39 -17.74
C THR A 526 7.07 17.05 -16.85
N ARG A 527 8.30 17.20 -17.36
CA ARG A 527 9.46 17.70 -16.59
C ARG A 527 9.27 19.12 -16.05
N SER A 528 9.52 19.31 -14.76
CA SER A 528 9.42 20.60 -14.04
C SER A 528 10.69 21.45 -14.21
N THR A 529 10.55 22.78 -14.16
CA THR A 529 11.68 23.73 -14.00
C THR A 529 12.10 23.92 -12.54
N HIS A 530 11.22 23.59 -11.59
CA HIS A 530 11.47 23.71 -10.15
C HIS A 530 11.70 22.33 -9.51
N PRO A 531 12.57 22.21 -8.49
CA PRO A 531 12.83 20.97 -7.77
C PRO A 531 11.70 20.65 -6.77
N ASN A 532 10.48 20.51 -7.29
CA ASN A 532 9.33 20.06 -6.50
C ASN A 532 9.48 18.56 -6.19
N PRO A 533 8.91 18.06 -5.07
CA PRO A 533 8.88 16.63 -4.80
C PRO A 533 8.11 15.92 -5.93
N PRO A 534 8.70 14.89 -6.57
CA PRO A 534 8.03 14.16 -7.64
C PRO A 534 7.01 13.16 -7.08
N ASN A 535 5.97 12.87 -7.86
CA ASN A 535 5.01 11.84 -7.52
C ASN A 535 5.54 10.45 -7.93
N VAL A 536 5.17 9.41 -7.18
CA VAL A 536 5.29 8.03 -7.66
C VAL A 536 4.12 7.75 -8.58
N THR A 537 4.39 7.37 -9.84
CA THR A 537 3.32 7.05 -10.81
C THR A 537 3.37 5.61 -11.30
N LEU A 538 4.43 4.87 -10.97
CA LEU A 538 4.54 3.43 -11.17
C LEU A 538 5.29 2.81 -9.97
N SER A 539 4.70 1.79 -9.37
CA SER A 539 5.33 0.87 -8.43
C SER A 539 5.72 -0.38 -9.20
N LEU A 540 6.97 -0.82 -9.05
CA LEU A 540 7.46 -2.09 -9.58
C LEU A 540 7.92 -2.97 -8.42
N VAL A 541 7.46 -4.22 -8.38
CA VAL A 541 7.89 -5.22 -7.39
C VAL A 541 8.59 -6.35 -8.13
N VAL A 542 9.88 -6.54 -7.82
CA VAL A 542 10.83 -7.36 -8.59
C VAL A 542 11.78 -8.09 -7.62
N TYR A 543 11.22 -8.82 -6.68
CA TYR A 543 11.94 -9.74 -5.81
C TYR A 543 12.32 -11.02 -6.56
N ASP A 544 13.50 -11.54 -6.25
CA ASP A 544 14.07 -12.83 -6.66
C ASP A 544 14.12 -13.17 -8.18
N CYS A 545 13.80 -12.22 -9.07
CA CYS A 545 13.96 -12.37 -10.53
C CYS A 545 15.43 -12.54 -10.93
N HIS A 546 15.83 -13.77 -11.29
CA HIS A 546 17.23 -14.17 -11.48
C HIS A 546 18.00 -13.46 -12.61
N HIS A 547 17.30 -12.83 -13.56
CA HIS A 547 17.93 -12.10 -14.68
C HIS A 547 17.96 -10.57 -14.48
N VAL A 548 17.46 -10.08 -13.34
CA VAL A 548 17.58 -8.66 -12.95
C VAL A 548 18.89 -8.46 -12.18
N THR A 549 19.72 -7.55 -12.68
CA THR A 549 21.02 -7.25 -12.11
C THR A 549 21.03 -5.88 -11.44
N TRP A 550 22.15 -5.56 -10.79
CA TRP A 550 22.36 -4.21 -10.24
C TRP A 550 22.37 -3.12 -11.33
N ALA A 551 22.61 -3.47 -12.60
CA ALA A 551 22.62 -2.51 -13.71
C ALA A 551 21.22 -2.04 -14.12
N GLY A 552 20.23 -2.93 -14.22
CA GLY A 552 18.83 -2.54 -14.49
C GLY A 552 18.23 -1.75 -13.32
N VAL A 553 18.45 -2.20 -12.09
CA VAL A 553 18.08 -1.46 -10.87
C VAL A 553 18.71 -0.06 -10.88
N ARG A 554 20.00 0.04 -11.23
CA ARG A 554 20.71 1.32 -11.35
C ARG A 554 20.08 2.23 -12.41
N GLU A 555 19.68 1.72 -13.57
CA GLU A 555 19.08 2.56 -14.62
C GLU A 555 17.76 3.19 -14.14
N VAL A 556 16.94 2.47 -13.37
CA VAL A 556 15.73 3.03 -12.73
C VAL A 556 16.09 4.17 -11.76
N LEU A 557 17.07 3.96 -10.87
CA LEU A 557 17.55 4.99 -9.94
C LEU A 557 18.13 6.21 -10.67
N PHE A 558 18.95 5.97 -11.71
CA PHE A 558 19.52 7.02 -12.53
C PHE A 558 18.43 7.85 -13.23
N ARG A 559 17.38 7.22 -13.75
CA ARG A 559 16.24 7.90 -14.39
C ARG A 559 15.39 8.69 -13.39
N ASN A 560 15.11 8.14 -12.21
CA ASN A 560 14.44 8.86 -11.11
C ASN A 560 15.20 10.12 -10.66
N ALA A 561 16.54 10.11 -10.69
CA ALA A 561 17.37 11.26 -10.37
C ALA A 561 17.83 12.10 -11.60
N GLN A 562 17.40 11.76 -12.82
CA GLN A 562 17.95 12.36 -14.04
C GLN A 562 17.49 13.80 -14.23
N MET A 563 18.35 14.75 -13.88
CA MET A 563 18.24 16.16 -14.28
C MET A 563 18.69 16.34 -15.74
N LYS A 564 17.98 17.19 -16.51
CA LYS A 564 18.35 17.54 -17.90
C LYS A 564 18.49 19.04 -18.06
N ALA A 565 19.68 19.50 -18.44
CA ALA A 565 19.89 20.88 -18.84
C ALA A 565 19.29 21.12 -20.24
N LYS A 566 18.52 22.21 -20.37
CA LYS A 566 18.11 22.84 -21.63
C LYS A 566 18.72 24.24 -21.69
N SER A 567 18.63 24.90 -22.85
CA SER A 567 19.03 26.30 -23.03
C SER A 567 18.37 27.30 -22.06
N VAL A 568 17.22 26.94 -21.49
CA VAL A 568 16.44 27.77 -20.54
C VAL A 568 16.69 27.39 -19.07
N GLY A 569 17.51 26.37 -18.79
CA GLY A 569 17.87 25.95 -17.42
C GLY A 569 17.80 24.44 -17.17
N ILE A 570 17.96 24.04 -15.91
CA ILE A 570 17.87 22.64 -15.48
C ILE A 570 16.40 22.25 -15.31
N THR A 571 16.02 21.09 -15.84
CA THR A 571 14.70 20.49 -15.65
C THR A 571 14.79 19.22 -14.81
N TYR A 572 13.82 19.01 -13.93
CA TYR A 572 13.68 17.91 -12.98
C TYR A 572 12.56 16.95 -13.43
N PRO A 573 12.62 15.65 -13.09
CA PRO A 573 11.49 14.74 -13.27
C PRO A 573 10.35 15.13 -12.31
N SER A 574 9.10 14.96 -12.76
CA SER A 574 7.88 15.15 -11.95
C SER A 574 7.23 13.82 -11.55
N GLU A 575 7.56 12.75 -12.26
CA GLU A 575 7.16 11.38 -11.99
C GLU A 575 8.38 10.51 -11.71
N THR A 576 8.21 9.51 -10.85
CA THR A 576 9.24 8.54 -10.47
C THR A 576 8.67 7.13 -10.36
N ILE A 577 9.55 6.14 -10.49
CA ILE A 577 9.25 4.73 -10.24
C ILE A 577 9.60 4.40 -8.79
N SER A 578 8.66 3.87 -8.01
CA SER A 578 8.98 3.20 -6.75
C SER A 578 9.38 1.76 -7.08
N LEU A 579 10.63 1.40 -6.83
CA LEU A 579 11.14 0.05 -7.08
C LEU A 579 11.30 -0.72 -5.77
N LYS A 580 10.77 -1.94 -5.74
CA LYS A 580 11.09 -2.98 -4.76
C LYS A 580 11.87 -4.08 -5.48
N CYS A 581 12.98 -4.51 -4.91
CA CYS A 581 13.84 -5.53 -5.50
C CYS A 581 14.67 -6.25 -4.43
N PHE A 582 15.44 -7.27 -4.86
CA PHE A 582 16.26 -8.13 -4.00
C PHE A 582 16.85 -7.44 -2.75
N TYR A 583 16.69 -8.08 -1.58
CA TYR A 583 16.98 -7.51 -0.25
C TYR A 583 18.36 -6.85 -0.11
N GLY A 584 19.38 -7.36 -0.81
CA GLY A 584 20.72 -6.77 -0.81
C GLY A 584 20.83 -5.37 -1.44
N PHE A 585 19.84 -4.95 -2.23
CA PHE A 585 19.80 -3.64 -2.90
C PHE A 585 18.70 -2.72 -2.32
N GLN A 586 17.65 -3.29 -1.72
CA GLN A 586 16.48 -2.56 -1.23
C GLN A 586 16.83 -1.38 -0.30
N MET A 587 17.82 -1.53 0.59
CA MET A 587 18.22 -0.44 1.50
C MET A 587 18.68 0.82 0.76
N THR A 588 19.50 0.65 -0.27
CA THR A 588 20.03 1.76 -1.08
C THR A 588 18.96 2.32 -2.01
N VAL A 589 18.07 1.47 -2.53
CA VAL A 589 16.89 1.89 -3.31
C VAL A 589 15.94 2.74 -2.46
N ASP A 590 15.65 2.31 -1.22
CA ASP A 590 14.82 3.06 -0.27
C ASP A 590 15.46 4.41 0.10
N GLU A 591 16.76 4.44 0.38
CA GLU A 591 17.48 5.69 0.68
C GLU A 591 17.57 6.63 -0.53
N HIS A 592 17.75 6.10 -1.73
CA HIS A 592 17.66 6.89 -2.96
C HIS A 592 16.25 7.46 -3.14
N GLN A 593 15.20 6.64 -3.00
CA GLN A 593 13.81 7.06 -3.19
C GLN A 593 13.39 8.11 -2.15
N LYS A 594 13.78 7.97 -0.88
CA LYS A 594 13.57 9.01 0.16
C LYS A 594 14.24 10.34 -0.22
N ARG A 595 15.41 10.33 -0.85
CA ARG A 595 16.13 11.55 -1.28
C ARG A 595 15.46 12.19 -2.49
N VAL A 596 15.05 11.38 -3.47
CA VAL A 596 14.29 11.84 -4.64
C VAL A 596 12.94 12.45 -4.22
N LEU A 597 12.17 11.81 -3.34
CA LEU A 597 10.89 12.32 -2.84
C LEU A 597 11.02 13.58 -1.96
N ARG A 598 12.22 13.90 -1.46
CA ARG A 598 12.53 15.19 -0.80
C ARG A 598 12.95 16.30 -1.76
N GLY A 599 13.16 15.99 -3.05
CA GLY A 599 13.73 16.91 -4.04
C GLY A 599 15.27 16.97 -4.06
N ASP A 600 15.96 16.15 -3.25
CA ASP A 600 17.43 16.11 -3.14
C ASP A 600 18.08 15.30 -4.27
N PHE A 601 17.72 15.60 -5.53
CA PHE A 601 18.18 14.86 -6.72
C PHE A 601 19.71 14.75 -6.80
N LEU A 602 20.46 15.79 -6.40
CA LEU A 602 21.92 15.77 -6.33
C LEU A 602 22.48 14.78 -5.29
N ALA A 603 21.78 14.53 -4.18
CA ALA A 603 22.17 13.53 -3.20
C ALA A 603 21.81 12.12 -3.66
N ALA A 604 20.65 11.96 -4.30
CA ALA A 604 20.23 10.71 -4.92
C ALA A 604 21.22 10.24 -6.01
N SER A 605 21.64 11.14 -6.91
CA SER A 605 22.67 10.84 -7.93
C SER A 605 24.06 10.54 -7.34
N ARG A 606 24.43 11.08 -6.17
CA ARG A 606 25.71 10.71 -5.53
C ARG A 606 25.66 9.32 -4.91
N LEU A 607 24.53 8.97 -4.29
CA LEU A 607 24.31 7.63 -3.74
C LEU A 607 24.32 6.58 -4.86
N GLU A 608 23.59 6.82 -5.96
CA GLU A 608 23.58 5.95 -7.15
C GLU A 608 24.99 5.67 -7.69
N ARG A 609 25.82 6.70 -7.88
CA ARG A 609 27.20 6.51 -8.39
C ARG A 609 28.08 5.76 -7.40
N LYS A 610 28.06 6.13 -6.11
CA LYS A 610 28.83 5.44 -5.08
C LYS A 610 28.43 3.97 -4.93
N TRP A 611 27.14 3.68 -5.09
CA TRP A 611 26.61 2.32 -5.12
C TRP A 611 27.10 1.57 -6.35
N ALA A 612 27.00 2.15 -7.54
CA ALA A 612 27.53 1.57 -8.77
C ALA A 612 29.05 1.29 -8.72
N ASP A 613 29.84 2.24 -8.20
CA ASP A 613 31.28 2.08 -7.96
C ASP A 613 31.57 0.95 -6.96
N HIS A 614 30.69 0.74 -5.98
CA HIS A 614 30.78 -0.38 -5.06
C HIS A 614 30.43 -1.71 -5.74
N MET A 615 29.30 -1.78 -6.44
CA MET A 615 28.81 -2.99 -7.10
C MET A 615 29.81 -3.50 -8.16
N GLN A 616 30.27 -2.62 -9.06
CA GLN A 616 31.30 -2.97 -10.04
C GLN A 616 32.60 -3.44 -9.37
N ALA A 617 33.06 -2.77 -8.31
CA ALA A 617 34.28 -3.17 -7.61
C ALA A 617 34.12 -4.52 -6.87
N SER A 618 32.90 -4.84 -6.41
CA SER A 618 32.55 -6.13 -5.80
C SER A 618 32.59 -7.26 -6.84
N GLU A 619 32.02 -7.02 -8.03
CA GLU A 619 32.04 -7.93 -9.17
C GLU A 619 33.48 -8.18 -9.68
N GLU A 620 34.27 -7.11 -9.88
CA GLU A 620 35.72 -7.18 -10.14
C GLU A 620 36.47 -8.03 -9.09
N ALA A 621 36.07 -7.94 -7.82
CA ALA A 621 36.69 -8.66 -6.71
C ALA A 621 36.28 -10.13 -6.59
N GLY A 622 35.16 -10.53 -7.21
CA GLY A 622 34.78 -11.94 -7.40
C GLY A 622 35.69 -12.63 -8.42
N ALA A 623 36.03 -11.95 -9.51
CA ALA A 623 36.83 -12.52 -10.60
C ALA A 623 38.23 -13.00 -10.14
N VAL A 624 38.52 -14.27 -10.44
CA VAL A 624 39.78 -14.96 -10.09
C VAL A 624 40.93 -14.52 -11.00
N GLY A 625 42.17 -14.55 -10.49
CA GLY A 625 43.39 -14.34 -11.28
C GLY A 625 44.33 -13.25 -10.77
N ALA A 626 45.19 -12.76 -11.66
CA ALA A 626 46.19 -11.74 -11.31
C ALA A 626 45.55 -10.44 -10.80
N GLY A 627 46.08 -9.92 -9.69
CA GLY A 627 45.57 -8.69 -9.07
C GLY A 627 44.33 -8.85 -8.17
N HIS A 628 43.82 -10.06 -7.93
CA HIS A 628 42.64 -10.32 -7.09
C HIS A 628 42.70 -9.63 -5.69
N ARG A 629 43.86 -9.60 -5.03
CA ARG A 629 44.07 -8.85 -3.76
C ARG A 629 43.86 -7.33 -3.91
N ARG A 630 44.21 -6.73 -5.06
CA ARG A 630 44.01 -5.30 -5.36
C ARG A 630 42.54 -4.99 -5.62
N ARG A 631 41.82 -5.87 -6.32
CA ARG A 631 40.37 -5.75 -6.56
C ARG A 631 39.57 -5.87 -5.25
N ARG A 632 39.84 -6.90 -4.42
CA ARG A 632 39.26 -7.01 -3.06
C ARG A 632 39.57 -5.84 -2.14
N ARG A 633 40.70 -5.14 -2.33
CA ARG A 633 41.00 -3.90 -1.59
C ARG A 633 40.09 -2.75 -2.06
N ARG A 634 40.00 -2.51 -3.38
CA ARG A 634 39.10 -1.50 -3.97
C ARG A 634 37.66 -1.70 -3.52
N ALA A 635 37.14 -2.93 -3.58
CA ALA A 635 35.77 -3.24 -3.17
C ALA A 635 35.45 -2.84 -1.71
N ARG A 636 36.43 -2.94 -0.81
CA ARG A 636 36.29 -2.51 0.60
C ARG A 636 36.36 -0.99 0.73
N GLU A 637 37.19 -0.34 -0.07
CA GLU A 637 37.34 1.12 -0.10
C GLU A 637 36.07 1.78 -0.68
N THR A 638 35.46 1.22 -1.74
CA THR A 638 34.18 1.70 -2.29
C THR A 638 32.99 1.36 -1.39
N HIS A 639 32.94 0.17 -0.77
CA HIS A 639 31.91 -0.19 0.21
C HIS A 639 31.85 0.79 1.40
N ALA A 640 33.01 1.20 1.93
CA ALA A 640 33.06 2.21 2.98
C ALA A 640 32.52 3.58 2.50
N LEU A 641 32.91 4.02 1.30
CA LEU A 641 32.44 5.27 0.72
C LEU A 641 30.93 5.27 0.39
N HIS A 642 30.35 4.11 0.11
CA HIS A 642 28.91 3.91 -0.04
C HIS A 642 28.19 4.08 1.30
N LEU A 643 28.56 3.30 2.32
CA LEU A 643 27.97 3.36 3.66
C LEU A 643 28.03 4.77 4.26
N ASP A 644 29.15 5.49 4.06
CA ASP A 644 29.31 6.88 4.51
C ASP A 644 28.32 7.88 3.83
N GLU A 645 27.76 7.57 2.64
CA GLU A 645 26.67 8.35 2.01
C GLU A 645 25.28 7.81 2.38
N GLU A 646 25.15 6.50 2.57
CA GLU A 646 23.90 5.84 2.97
C GLU A 646 23.46 6.27 4.37
N ASP A 647 24.35 6.24 5.37
CA ASP A 647 24.14 6.74 6.75
C ASP A 647 23.84 8.26 6.82
N GLY A 648 24.02 9.01 5.73
CA GLY A 648 23.59 10.40 5.61
C GLY A 648 24.35 11.42 6.49
N VAL A 649 25.49 11.04 7.08
CA VAL A 649 26.21 11.87 8.07
C VAL A 649 26.96 13.04 7.42
N ILE A 650 26.23 14.12 7.14
CA ILE A 650 26.83 15.42 6.84
C ILE A 650 27.63 15.89 8.06
N GLY A 651 28.97 15.94 7.92
CA GLY A 651 29.81 16.85 8.70
C GLY A 651 30.36 16.39 10.04
N ARG A 652 30.28 15.10 10.43
CA ARG A 652 31.05 14.59 11.60
C ARG A 652 31.93 13.39 11.26
N ARG A 653 33.21 13.68 10.97
CA ARG A 653 34.31 12.71 10.91
C ARG A 653 34.41 11.92 12.23
N ARG A 654 33.76 10.76 12.32
CA ARG A 654 34.28 9.68 13.17
C ARG A 654 35.47 9.08 12.43
N ALA A 655 36.65 9.64 12.67
CA ALA A 655 37.91 9.08 12.20
C ALA A 655 38.09 7.68 12.82
N ARG A 656 37.69 6.64 12.09
CA ARG A 656 38.19 5.28 12.31
C ARG A 656 39.64 5.28 11.86
N THR A 657 40.53 5.64 12.78
CA THR A 657 41.98 5.63 12.56
C THR A 657 42.41 4.22 12.17
N MET A 658 42.61 3.97 10.86
CA MET A 658 43.38 2.82 10.42
C MET A 658 44.81 3.06 10.91
N GLY A 659 45.19 2.37 11.98
CA GLY A 659 46.48 2.56 12.63
C GLY A 659 47.62 2.32 11.64
N SER A 660 48.37 3.38 11.35
CA SER A 660 49.62 3.28 10.62
C SER A 660 50.66 2.58 11.50
N CYS A 661 50.90 1.29 11.27
CA CYS A 661 52.07 0.61 11.82
C CYS A 661 53.34 1.14 11.14
N SER A 662 53.84 2.28 11.63
CA SER A 662 55.23 2.65 11.48
C SER A 662 56.07 1.69 12.31
N VAL A 663 56.79 0.78 11.63
CA VAL A 663 57.80 -0.07 12.27
C VAL A 663 59.10 0.71 12.32
N MET A 664 59.64 0.88 13.53
CA MET A 664 61.08 1.08 13.77
C MET A 664 61.72 -0.30 13.95
#